data_AF-A0A8S3UPV0-F1
#
_entry.id   AF-A0A8S3UPV0-F1
#
_cell.length_a   1.000
_cell.length_b   1.000
_cell.length_c   1.000
_cell.angle_alpha   90.00
_cell.angle_beta   90.00
_cell.angle_gamma   90.00
#
_symmetry.space_group_name_H-M   'P 1'
#
loop_
_entity.id
_entity.type
_entity.pdbx_description
1 polymer ?
#
loop_
_entity_poly.entity_id
_entity_poly.type
_entity_poly.pdbx_seq_one_letter_code
_entity_poly.pdbx_strand_id
1 'polypeptide(L)'
;MADAFNKLIGNYAQSLALMINGHELSKQVKEIIRDKMVEMTNKLGEISQGEVDVVHTGLQYSHFHMIRLLASEHADVKFFPCVEFDLVLVYNRYKICDCTKEKLDEMIKSCECFALMLPTDHPGYVNLKISDYGRKMIDRPNCDVDKNIDPDGYLPNYIFRANWFPEFAKSTEELYNMLKMKYSEPSDNYENDKDSIGISHDFAHTFPCQEWPVAAKNWISRSRPTNWPSEDTIQEITKGGCVLVPTGYPLSVDKEREWRVSFNIHERRLARSWNNIQKTCYCMVLMMLKTHLSTRSILTSYHVKNMMFWFCEKQFGPDEFDGASLGDRVLQLLYSILKALENAYIPHFFIPENNLISNSAESDTKKACAELSFIVARPFEIVSKLCHKLDFFDVRYPDTGFDGEAEIHYMLILYATFVQNLYRIGFEHSKKTPSLSGTCFQHITQMNKNGSKLLHTTSNGYNAKNMVDLLRPICQGFCQSGDLDKALSFYLLMYNFERDLVLKDYPEITTNIACIYTCLYDLSKEKTDKKIYEKKAMEFFQIGTKIMDDSPTLHVGYGNFLLSTKTSFLKAIDHFRKSISIEKPREEDNSLIQLDIPGCEEFKPTRSRIPGRLAAYFMLVTCLADMGEIQEARRNVNKMEELTNELDYEIRPKVLQMCAMAYKKAGLEEKAYLCLMEAFKLFKQSKKLVVAEKKRKALADAAYRKKALELTRFE
;
A
#
# COMPACT_ATOMS: atom_id res chain seq x y z
N MET A 1 7.05 -10.10 11.75
CA MET A 1 5.79 -9.98 10.99
C MET A 1 5.21 -8.57 11.15
N ALA A 2 4.89 -8.11 12.37
CA ALA A 2 4.42 -6.75 12.63
C ALA A 2 5.34 -5.65 12.07
N ASP A 3 6.65 -5.68 12.37
CA ASP A 3 7.61 -4.67 11.86
C ASP A 3 7.65 -4.55 10.32
N ALA A 4 7.53 -5.67 9.61
CA ALA A 4 7.47 -5.68 8.16
C ALA A 4 6.16 -5.11 7.61
N PHE A 5 5.04 -5.38 8.28
CA PHE A 5 3.75 -4.79 7.93
C PHE A 5 3.72 -3.28 8.19
N ASN A 6 4.33 -2.83 9.27
CA ASN A 6 4.37 -1.42 9.64
C ASN A 6 5.21 -0.66 8.61
N LYS A 7 6.37 -1.19 8.21
CA LYS A 7 7.16 -0.63 7.10
C LYS A 7 6.37 -0.54 5.79
N LEU A 8 5.55 -1.54 5.47
CA LEU A 8 4.72 -1.53 4.27
C LEU A 8 3.65 -0.43 4.30
N ILE A 9 2.93 -0.29 5.41
CA ILE A 9 1.94 0.79 5.60
C ILE A 9 2.62 2.16 5.54
N GLY A 10 3.81 2.30 6.14
CA GLY A 10 4.62 3.51 6.07
C GLY A 10 5.03 3.88 4.65
N ASN A 11 5.58 2.92 3.90
CA ASN A 11 5.98 3.14 2.50
C ASN A 11 4.76 3.49 1.62
N TYR A 12 3.61 2.86 1.87
CA TYR A 12 2.37 3.15 1.16
C TYR A 12 1.88 4.57 1.43
N ALA A 13 1.79 4.95 2.70
CA ALA A 13 1.36 6.28 3.12
C ALA A 13 2.29 7.38 2.59
N GLN A 14 3.61 7.15 2.56
CA GLN A 14 4.57 8.06 1.92
C GLN A 14 4.36 8.16 0.41
N SER A 15 4.17 7.03 -0.29
CA SER A 15 3.98 7.02 -1.74
C SER A 15 2.71 7.76 -2.15
N LEU A 16 1.61 7.56 -1.40
CA LEU A 16 0.37 8.33 -1.53
C LEU A 16 0.58 9.82 -1.30
N ALA A 17 1.30 10.19 -0.23
CA ALA A 17 1.56 11.59 0.07
C ALA A 17 2.43 12.26 -1.01
N LEU A 18 3.41 11.55 -1.56
CA LEU A 18 4.24 12.03 -2.66
C LEU A 18 3.41 12.22 -3.94
N MET A 19 2.53 11.28 -4.27
CA MET A 19 1.60 11.42 -5.41
C MET A 19 0.71 12.65 -5.24
N ILE A 20 -0.04 12.75 -4.15
CA ILE A 20 -1.02 13.82 -3.94
C ILE A 20 -0.34 15.20 -3.87
N ASN A 21 0.91 15.26 -3.41
CA ASN A 21 1.63 16.53 -3.33
C ASN A 21 2.40 16.88 -4.61
N GLY A 22 2.86 15.89 -5.39
CA GLY A 22 3.60 16.08 -6.63
C GLY A 22 2.72 16.16 -7.89
N HIS A 23 1.47 15.71 -7.82
CA HIS A 23 0.57 15.66 -8.97
C HIS A 23 0.15 17.06 -9.43
N GLU A 24 0.23 17.33 -10.74
CA GLU A 24 -0.11 18.63 -11.34
C GLU A 24 -1.60 18.98 -11.18
N LEU A 25 -2.53 18.04 -11.45
CA LEU A 25 -3.94 18.19 -11.05
C LEU A 25 -4.11 18.54 -9.57
N SER A 26 -3.37 17.93 -8.64
CA SER A 26 -3.49 18.30 -7.21
C SER A 26 -3.01 19.73 -6.94
N LYS A 27 -2.01 20.21 -7.68
CA LYS A 27 -1.56 21.61 -7.61
C LYS A 27 -2.60 22.56 -8.22
N GLN A 28 -3.12 22.25 -9.40
CA GLN A 28 -4.17 23.03 -10.07
C GLN A 28 -5.47 23.03 -9.26
N VAL A 29 -5.86 21.90 -8.66
CA VAL A 29 -7.00 21.78 -7.73
C VAL A 29 -6.77 22.63 -6.49
N LYS A 30 -5.57 22.60 -5.89
CA LYS A 30 -5.22 23.47 -4.75
C LYS A 30 -5.33 24.94 -5.12
N GLU A 31 -4.92 25.33 -6.33
CA GLU A 31 -5.03 26.69 -6.85
C GLU A 31 -6.50 27.06 -7.08
N ILE A 32 -7.29 26.22 -7.76
CA ILE A 32 -8.73 26.43 -7.99
C ILE A 32 -9.50 26.55 -6.67
N ILE A 33 -9.26 25.66 -5.70
CA ILE A 33 -9.91 25.72 -4.38
C ILE A 33 -9.52 27.02 -3.67
N ARG A 34 -8.23 27.37 -3.67
CA ARG A 34 -7.74 28.60 -3.06
C ARG A 34 -8.40 29.83 -3.68
N ASP A 35 -8.44 29.92 -5.00
CA ASP A 35 -8.99 31.06 -5.72
C ASP A 35 -10.50 31.19 -5.47
N LYS A 36 -11.25 30.08 -5.54
CA LYS A 36 -12.69 30.06 -5.22
C LYS A 36 -12.97 30.45 -3.77
N MET A 37 -12.14 29.99 -2.83
CA MET A 37 -12.25 30.35 -1.40
C MET A 37 -12.00 31.84 -1.17
N VAL A 38 -10.98 32.41 -1.82
CA VAL A 38 -10.68 33.85 -1.75
C VAL A 38 -11.83 34.66 -2.35
N GLU A 39 -12.34 34.26 -3.51
CA GLU A 39 -13.50 34.91 -4.15
C GLU A 39 -14.71 34.92 -3.22
N MET A 40 -15.05 33.77 -2.62
CA MET A 40 -16.18 33.66 -1.72
C MET A 40 -15.99 34.50 -0.45
N THR A 41 -14.78 34.50 0.13
CA THR A 41 -14.46 35.28 1.33
C THR A 41 -14.57 36.79 1.08
N ASN A 42 -14.04 37.27 -0.04
CA ASN A 42 -14.10 38.68 -0.40
C ASN A 42 -15.55 39.13 -0.59
N LYS A 43 -16.35 38.35 -1.33
CA LYS A 43 -17.79 38.65 -1.53
C LYS A 43 -18.57 38.64 -0.22
N LEU A 44 -18.33 37.67 0.66
CA LEU A 44 -18.98 37.64 1.97
C LEU A 44 -18.56 38.82 2.84
N GLY A 45 -17.31 39.26 2.76
CA GLY A 45 -16.84 40.49 3.43
C GLY A 45 -17.47 41.77 2.89
N GLU A 46 -17.70 41.85 1.57
CA GLU A 46 -18.41 42.98 0.94
C GLU A 46 -19.87 43.03 1.38
N ILE A 47 -20.58 41.89 1.36
CA ILE A 47 -21.99 41.80 1.78
C ILE A 47 -22.13 42.14 3.27
N SER A 48 -21.20 41.66 4.11
CA SER A 48 -21.25 41.93 5.56
C SER A 48 -20.84 43.35 5.94
N GLN A 49 -20.32 44.15 5.00
CA GLN A 49 -19.78 45.49 5.25
C GLN A 49 -18.76 45.54 6.41
N GLY A 50 -18.05 44.44 6.65
CA GLY A 50 -17.08 44.31 7.75
C GLY A 50 -17.68 44.00 9.13
N GLU A 51 -18.98 43.72 9.23
CA GLU A 51 -19.63 43.37 10.51
C GLU A 51 -19.48 41.89 10.90
N VAL A 52 -19.15 41.05 9.91
CA VAL A 52 -18.97 39.60 10.06
C VAL A 52 -17.59 39.21 9.53
N ASP A 53 -16.77 38.63 10.40
CA ASP A 53 -15.50 38.03 9.98
C ASP A 53 -15.75 36.64 9.40
N VAL A 54 -15.17 36.37 8.23
CA VAL A 54 -15.25 35.08 7.56
C VAL A 54 -13.95 34.32 7.79
N VAL A 55 -14.01 33.24 8.57
CA VAL A 55 -12.84 32.44 8.94
C VAL A 55 -12.94 31.04 8.37
N HIS A 56 -12.00 30.66 7.50
CA HIS A 56 -11.90 29.29 7.02
C HIS A 56 -11.49 28.32 8.14
N THR A 57 -12.17 27.20 8.33
CA THR A 57 -11.77 26.20 9.35
C THR A 57 -11.61 24.78 8.82
N GLY A 58 -11.90 24.55 7.54
CA GLY A 58 -11.85 23.24 6.93
C GLY A 58 -10.46 22.63 6.78
N LEU A 59 -10.43 21.30 6.68
CA LEU A 59 -9.21 20.51 6.50
C LEU A 59 -8.50 20.82 5.17
N GLN A 60 -9.25 21.20 4.14
CA GLN A 60 -8.72 21.58 2.82
C GLN A 60 -7.77 22.79 2.92
N TYR A 61 -8.07 23.77 3.77
CA TYR A 61 -7.22 24.94 3.99
C TYR A 61 -5.97 24.62 4.87
N SER A 62 -5.96 23.46 5.51
CA SER A 62 -4.87 23.03 6.40
C SER A 62 -3.88 22.10 5.71
N HIS A 63 -3.91 22.04 4.37
CA HIS A 63 -3.10 21.17 3.51
C HIS A 63 -3.47 19.67 3.54
N PHE A 64 -4.65 19.31 4.08
CA PHE A 64 -5.12 17.91 4.16
C PHE A 64 -6.07 17.55 3.00
N HIS A 65 -5.56 17.57 1.77
CA HIS A 65 -6.37 17.36 0.56
C HIS A 65 -6.70 15.88 0.27
N MET A 66 -6.17 14.93 1.07
CA MET A 66 -6.23 13.49 0.78
C MET A 66 -7.60 12.81 1.06
N ILE A 67 -8.65 13.56 1.42
CA ILE A 67 -9.75 13.03 2.23
C ILE A 67 -10.99 12.60 1.41
N ARG A 68 -11.09 12.81 0.10
CA ARG A 68 -12.27 12.32 -0.67
C ARG A 68 -11.88 11.46 -1.88
N LEU A 69 -12.05 10.15 -1.70
CA LEU A 69 -12.31 9.18 -2.75
C LEU A 69 -13.83 8.98 -2.79
N LEU A 70 -14.49 9.41 -3.86
CA LEU A 70 -15.95 9.28 -3.96
C LEU A 70 -16.32 7.82 -4.20
N ALA A 71 -17.32 7.32 -3.47
CA ALA A 71 -17.92 6.03 -3.75
C ALA A 71 -18.95 6.20 -4.89
N SER A 72 -18.92 5.29 -5.86
CA SER A 72 -20.02 5.06 -6.77
C SER A 72 -20.53 3.63 -6.53
N GLU A 73 -21.85 3.43 -6.54
CA GLU A 73 -22.49 2.10 -6.50
C GLU A 73 -22.17 1.24 -7.74
N HIS A 74 -21.64 1.88 -8.78
CA HIS A 74 -21.10 1.25 -9.98
C HIS A 74 -19.61 1.55 -10.05
N ALA A 75 -18.77 0.51 -10.04
CA ALA A 75 -17.30 0.40 -10.06
C ALA A 75 -16.37 1.54 -10.59
N ASP A 76 -16.86 2.67 -11.10
CA ASP A 76 -16.09 3.82 -11.56
C ASP A 76 -15.92 4.86 -10.43
N VAL A 77 -14.82 4.77 -9.67
CA VAL A 77 -14.44 5.80 -8.68
C VAL A 77 -13.76 6.96 -9.42
N LYS A 78 -14.46 8.09 -9.59
CA LYS A 78 -13.87 9.33 -10.13
C LYS A 78 -13.24 10.17 -9.00
N PHE A 79 -11.98 10.57 -9.14
CA PHE A 79 -11.37 11.60 -8.29
C PHE A 79 -11.88 12.95 -8.76
N PHE A 80 -12.98 13.41 -8.14
CA PHE A 80 -13.36 14.81 -8.27
C PHE A 80 -12.78 15.61 -7.11
N PRO A 81 -12.20 16.80 -7.37
CA PRO A 81 -11.93 17.75 -6.31
C PRO A 81 -13.26 18.20 -5.72
N CYS A 82 -13.68 17.54 -4.65
CA CYS A 82 -14.80 18.03 -3.88
C CYS A 82 -14.33 19.26 -3.09
N VAL A 83 -14.97 20.40 -3.31
CA VAL A 83 -14.64 21.65 -2.61
C VAL A 83 -15.58 21.76 -1.41
N GLU A 84 -15.04 21.63 -0.21
CA GLU A 84 -15.79 21.75 1.05
C GLU A 84 -15.52 23.11 1.68
N PHE A 85 -16.52 23.97 1.65
CA PHE A 85 -16.48 25.28 2.27
C PHE A 85 -16.88 25.21 3.74
N ASP A 86 -15.94 24.86 4.61
CA ASP A 86 -16.14 24.95 6.07
C ASP A 86 -15.75 26.36 6.54
N LEU A 87 -16.74 27.24 6.71
CA LEU A 87 -16.55 28.61 7.17
C LEU A 87 -17.15 28.84 8.55
N VAL A 88 -16.50 29.72 9.30
CA VAL A 88 -17.03 30.30 10.53
C VAL A 88 -17.31 31.76 10.26
N LEU A 89 -18.53 32.17 10.52
CA LEU A 89 -19.00 33.53 10.39
C LEU A 89 -19.08 34.11 11.80
N VAL A 90 -18.18 35.03 12.13
CA VAL A 90 -18.05 35.60 13.47
C VAL A 90 -18.70 36.98 13.50
N TYR A 91 -19.80 37.09 14.23
CA TYR A 91 -20.56 38.33 14.34
C TYR A 91 -19.99 39.21 15.45
N ASN A 92 -19.03 40.05 15.11
CA ASN A 92 -18.22 40.83 16.06
C ASN A 92 -19.02 41.82 16.92
N ARG A 93 -20.24 42.16 16.50
CA ARG A 93 -21.17 43.00 17.24
C ARG A 93 -21.72 42.32 18.51
N TYR A 94 -21.83 40.99 18.52
CA TYR A 94 -22.45 40.22 19.60
C TYR A 94 -21.39 39.58 20.52
N LYS A 95 -20.55 40.43 21.15
CA LYS A 95 -19.47 39.96 22.02
C LYS A 95 -20.01 39.28 23.28
N ILE A 96 -19.46 38.12 23.61
CA ILE A 96 -19.83 37.33 24.78
C ILE A 96 -18.71 37.37 25.80
N CYS A 97 -19.06 37.48 27.08
CA CYS A 97 -18.12 37.34 28.20
C CYS A 97 -18.36 36.03 28.96
N ASP A 98 -17.29 35.45 29.50
CA ASP A 98 -17.41 34.29 30.37
C ASP A 98 -17.89 34.71 31.76
N CYS A 99 -18.79 33.93 32.36
CA CYS A 99 -19.33 34.24 33.68
C CYS A 99 -19.60 32.96 34.46
N THR A 100 -19.27 32.98 35.75
CA THR A 100 -19.75 31.97 36.70
C THR A 100 -21.03 32.47 37.36
N LYS A 101 -21.89 31.53 37.82
CA LYS A 101 -23.19 31.88 38.40
C LYS A 101 -23.05 32.82 39.61
N GLU A 102 -21.94 32.80 40.32
CA GLU A 102 -21.68 33.61 41.52
C GLU A 102 -21.50 35.11 41.23
N LYS A 103 -21.10 35.49 40.00
CA LYS A 103 -20.87 36.90 39.60
C LYS A 103 -21.95 37.45 38.68
N LEU A 104 -23.00 36.68 38.43
CA LEU A 104 -23.96 36.94 37.37
C LEU A 104 -24.65 38.30 37.51
N ASP A 105 -25.23 38.61 38.67
CA ASP A 105 -26.02 39.83 38.87
C ASP A 105 -25.18 41.12 38.78
N GLU A 106 -23.92 41.07 39.23
CA GLU A 106 -22.97 42.18 39.12
C GLU A 106 -22.57 42.40 37.66
N MET A 107 -22.23 41.31 36.95
CA MET A 107 -21.77 41.38 35.56
C MET A 107 -22.87 41.77 34.58
N ILE A 108 -24.13 41.34 34.81
CA ILE A 108 -25.28 41.73 33.97
C ILE A 108 -25.38 43.25 33.87
N LYS A 109 -25.14 43.97 34.98
CA LYS A 109 -25.30 45.43 35.06
C LYS A 109 -24.08 46.20 34.57
N SER A 110 -22.89 45.64 34.72
CA SER A 110 -21.62 46.34 34.53
C SER A 110 -20.86 45.97 33.25
N CYS A 111 -21.10 44.79 32.64
CA CYS A 111 -20.38 44.41 31.42
C CYS A 111 -20.84 45.22 30.20
N GLU A 112 -19.90 45.53 29.30
CA GLU A 112 -20.18 46.06 27.96
C GLU A 112 -20.29 44.95 26.90
N CYS A 113 -20.62 43.75 27.35
CA CYS A 113 -20.79 42.55 26.54
C CYS A 113 -22.26 42.39 26.12
N PHE A 114 -22.54 41.77 24.97
CA PHE A 114 -23.91 41.52 24.53
C PHE A 114 -24.61 40.50 25.45
N ALA A 115 -23.93 39.41 25.78
CA ALA A 115 -24.43 38.42 26.72
C ALA A 115 -23.29 37.77 27.51
N LEU A 116 -23.65 37.12 28.60
CA LEU A 116 -22.77 36.32 29.45
C LEU A 116 -23.01 34.84 29.16
N MET A 117 -21.95 34.08 28.91
CA MET A 117 -22.07 32.62 28.82
C MET A 117 -22.01 31.99 30.21
N LEU A 118 -22.93 31.07 30.47
CA LEU A 118 -23.07 30.35 31.73
C LEU A 118 -23.01 28.84 31.49
N PRO A 119 -22.30 28.08 32.35
CA PRO A 119 -22.17 26.65 32.18
C PRO A 119 -23.51 25.93 32.35
N THR A 120 -23.71 24.85 31.58
CA THR A 120 -24.78 23.87 31.79
C THR A 120 -24.23 22.58 32.37
N ASP A 121 -25.11 21.61 32.63
CA ASP A 121 -24.72 20.26 33.04
C ASP A 121 -24.15 19.42 31.88
N HIS A 122 -24.02 20.01 30.69
CA HIS A 122 -23.49 19.38 29.49
C HIS A 122 -22.15 20.04 29.11
N PRO A 123 -21.00 19.38 29.38
CA PRO A 123 -19.70 19.95 29.08
C PRO A 123 -19.57 20.39 27.62
N GLY A 124 -19.08 21.61 27.40
CA GLY A 124 -18.98 22.21 26.06
C GLY A 124 -20.25 22.91 25.58
N TYR A 125 -21.32 22.92 26.38
CA TYR A 125 -22.54 23.68 26.12
C TYR A 125 -22.78 24.72 27.22
N VAL A 126 -23.35 25.86 26.81
CA VAL A 126 -23.56 27.03 27.68
C VAL A 126 -24.93 27.65 27.39
N ASN A 127 -25.50 28.34 28.37
CA ASN A 127 -26.64 29.23 28.16
C ASN A 127 -26.14 30.66 28.05
N LEU A 128 -26.79 31.48 27.21
CA LEU A 128 -26.46 32.89 27.05
C LEU A 128 -27.46 33.76 27.80
N LYS A 129 -27.00 34.50 28.81
CA LYS A 129 -27.82 35.46 29.56
C LYS A 129 -27.54 36.88 29.06
N ILE A 130 -28.56 37.58 28.59
CA ILE A 130 -28.38 38.92 28.01
C ILE A 130 -28.07 39.93 29.12
N SER A 131 -27.05 40.76 28.91
CA SER A 131 -26.67 41.84 29.83
C SER A 131 -27.56 43.07 29.66
N ASP A 132 -27.44 44.05 30.56
CA ASP A 132 -28.11 45.35 30.39
C ASP A 132 -27.60 46.10 29.15
N TYR A 133 -26.33 45.92 28.78
CA TYR A 133 -25.78 46.45 27.53
C TYR A 133 -26.41 45.78 26.30
N GLY A 134 -26.52 44.45 26.30
CA GLY A 134 -27.16 43.69 25.23
C GLY A 134 -28.63 44.03 25.05
N ARG A 135 -29.38 44.20 26.15
CA ARG A 135 -30.78 44.66 26.10
C ARG A 135 -30.92 46.01 25.40
N LYS A 136 -30.08 46.99 25.76
CA LYS A 136 -30.03 48.30 25.08
C LYS A 136 -29.66 48.20 23.60
N MET A 137 -28.87 47.19 23.20
CA MET A 137 -28.57 46.94 21.79
C MET A 137 -29.79 46.39 21.05
N ILE A 138 -30.51 45.44 21.64
CA ILE A 138 -31.72 44.81 21.06
C ILE A 138 -32.84 45.83 20.83
N ASP A 139 -32.93 46.85 21.68
CA ASP A 139 -33.89 47.93 21.50
C ASP A 139 -33.58 48.86 20.31
N ARG A 140 -32.40 48.77 19.70
CA ARG A 140 -32.04 49.61 18.54
C ARG A 140 -32.77 49.15 17.28
N PRO A 141 -33.18 50.06 16.38
CA PRO A 141 -33.91 49.72 15.15
C PRO A 141 -33.20 48.74 14.20
N ASN A 142 -31.87 48.64 14.30
CA ASN A 142 -31.03 47.83 13.41
C ASN A 142 -30.37 46.63 14.14
N CYS A 143 -31.01 46.10 15.19
CA CYS A 143 -30.55 44.88 15.84
C CYS A 143 -31.20 43.66 15.20
N ASP A 144 -30.36 42.67 14.86
CA ASP A 144 -30.75 41.48 14.11
C ASP A 144 -31.24 40.34 15.04
N VAL A 145 -31.12 40.53 16.36
CA VAL A 145 -31.61 39.60 17.36
C VAL A 145 -33.03 40.00 17.74
N ASP A 146 -33.98 39.09 17.49
CA ASP A 146 -35.40 39.26 17.83
C ASP A 146 -35.59 39.62 19.32
N LYS A 147 -36.61 40.43 19.59
CA LYS A 147 -37.04 40.82 20.94
C LYS A 147 -37.64 39.66 21.73
N ASN A 148 -37.92 38.52 21.09
CA ASN A 148 -38.46 37.30 21.68
C ASN A 148 -37.45 36.52 22.58
N ILE A 149 -36.71 37.24 23.42
CA ILE A 149 -35.83 36.69 24.46
C ILE A 149 -36.69 35.83 25.40
N ASP A 150 -36.13 34.75 25.93
CA ASP A 150 -36.78 33.93 26.96
C ASP A 150 -37.21 34.84 28.14
N PRO A 151 -38.37 34.60 28.80
CA PRO A 151 -38.81 35.38 29.97
C PRO A 151 -37.75 35.55 31.06
N ASP A 152 -36.87 34.55 31.23
CA ASP A 152 -35.77 34.60 32.18
C ASP A 152 -34.57 35.42 31.65
N GLY A 153 -34.63 36.02 30.47
CA GLY A 153 -33.56 36.83 29.89
C GLY A 153 -32.43 36.03 29.26
N TYR A 154 -32.65 34.74 28.97
CA TYR A 154 -31.73 33.93 28.18
C TYR A 154 -31.99 34.12 26.69
N LEU A 155 -30.95 33.94 25.88
CA LEU A 155 -31.04 33.96 24.42
C LEU A 155 -31.11 32.53 23.87
N PRO A 156 -32.30 32.02 23.53
CA PRO A 156 -32.41 30.78 22.79
C PRO A 156 -31.65 30.75 21.48
N ASN A 157 -31.07 29.60 21.13
CA ASN A 157 -30.30 29.43 19.90
C ASN A 157 -31.19 29.53 18.65
N TYR A 158 -32.47 29.15 18.75
CA TYR A 158 -33.39 29.18 17.60
C TYR A 158 -33.71 30.60 17.16
N ILE A 159 -33.67 31.59 18.06
CA ILE A 159 -33.93 33.00 17.72
C ILE A 159 -32.92 33.48 16.68
N PHE A 160 -31.66 33.07 16.86
CA PHE A 160 -30.59 33.41 15.94
C PHE A 160 -30.62 32.55 14.67
N ARG A 161 -31.04 31.28 14.75
CA ARG A 161 -31.24 30.42 13.56
C ARG A 161 -32.39 30.88 12.67
N ALA A 162 -33.50 31.34 13.26
CA ALA A 162 -34.72 31.75 12.55
C ALA A 162 -34.56 33.10 11.84
N ASN A 163 -33.70 33.97 12.37
CA ASN A 163 -33.44 35.32 11.85
C ASN A 163 -32.01 35.49 11.34
N TRP A 164 -31.37 34.41 10.84
CA TRP A 164 -30.12 34.54 10.06
C TRP A 164 -30.31 35.68 9.09
N PHE A 165 -29.52 36.76 9.21
CA PHE A 165 -29.52 37.93 8.31
C PHE A 165 -30.15 37.57 6.95
N PRO A 166 -31.45 37.83 6.73
CA PRO A 166 -32.16 37.15 5.65
C PRO A 166 -31.55 37.48 4.29
N GLU A 167 -31.02 38.69 4.16
CA GLU A 167 -30.24 39.13 3.01
C GLU A 167 -28.86 38.46 2.94
N PHE A 168 -28.10 38.36 4.04
CA PHE A 168 -26.79 37.70 4.05
C PHE A 168 -26.89 36.20 3.81
N ALA A 169 -27.85 35.50 4.43
CA ALA A 169 -28.09 34.07 4.26
C ALA A 169 -28.61 33.75 2.84
N LYS A 170 -29.49 34.61 2.31
CA LYS A 170 -29.90 34.53 0.91
C LYS A 170 -28.73 34.79 -0.03
N SER A 171 -27.89 35.78 0.24
CA SER A 171 -26.69 36.05 -0.56
C SER A 171 -25.62 34.97 -0.45
N THR A 172 -25.45 34.32 0.71
CA THR A 172 -24.54 33.16 0.87
C THR A 172 -25.04 31.98 0.05
N GLU A 173 -26.36 31.72 0.07
CA GLU A 173 -26.98 30.63 -0.67
C GLU A 173 -27.03 30.90 -2.17
N GLU A 174 -27.32 32.13 -2.59
CA GLU A 174 -27.23 32.59 -3.98
C GLU A 174 -25.80 32.52 -4.51
N LEU A 175 -24.81 32.93 -3.71
CA LEU A 175 -23.40 32.83 -4.06
C LEU A 175 -22.95 31.38 -4.20
N TYR A 176 -23.34 30.52 -3.27
CA TYR A 176 -23.10 29.08 -3.37
C TYR A 176 -23.75 28.49 -4.63
N ASN A 177 -25.01 28.82 -4.91
CA ASN A 177 -25.71 28.33 -6.11
C ASN A 177 -25.10 28.85 -7.41
N MET A 178 -24.64 30.11 -7.46
CA MET A 178 -23.89 30.65 -8.60
C MET A 178 -22.56 29.91 -8.81
N LEU A 179 -21.80 29.66 -7.74
CA LEU A 179 -20.56 28.89 -7.80
C LEU A 179 -20.84 27.42 -8.16
N LYS A 180 -21.94 26.84 -7.70
CA LYS A 180 -22.36 25.50 -8.11
C LYS A 180 -22.65 25.47 -9.62
N MET A 181 -23.54 26.33 -10.11
CA MET A 181 -23.95 26.39 -11.52
C MET A 181 -22.82 26.71 -12.49
N LYS A 182 -21.93 27.65 -12.15
CA LYS A 182 -20.81 28.06 -13.01
C LYS A 182 -19.78 26.95 -13.21
N TYR A 183 -19.71 25.99 -12.28
CA TYR A 183 -18.68 24.96 -12.25
C TYR A 183 -19.23 23.53 -12.30
N SER A 184 -20.55 23.32 -12.35
CA SER A 184 -21.18 22.05 -12.73
C SER A 184 -21.21 21.95 -14.26
N GLU A 185 -20.44 21.05 -14.88
CA GLU A 185 -20.53 20.81 -16.32
C GLU A 185 -21.93 20.26 -16.69
N PRO A 186 -22.55 20.72 -17.79
CA PRO A 186 -23.75 20.10 -18.31
C PRO A 186 -23.35 18.78 -18.97
N SER A 187 -23.58 17.66 -18.29
CA SER A 187 -23.47 16.32 -18.88
C SER A 187 -24.88 15.85 -19.27
N ASP A 188 -25.17 15.86 -20.57
CA ASP A 188 -26.49 15.56 -21.17
C ASP A 188 -27.01 14.11 -20.97
N ASN A 189 -26.44 13.27 -20.08
CA ASN A 189 -26.76 11.84 -20.03
C ASN A 189 -27.03 11.21 -18.66
N TYR A 190 -27.17 11.97 -17.56
CA TYR A 190 -27.43 11.35 -16.25
C TYR A 190 -28.48 12.13 -15.44
N GLU A 191 -29.75 11.87 -15.73
CA GLU A 191 -30.92 12.54 -15.13
C GLU A 191 -31.20 12.22 -13.64
N ASN A 192 -30.34 11.50 -12.90
CA ASN A 192 -30.64 11.13 -11.51
C ASN A 192 -29.51 11.31 -10.48
N ASP A 193 -28.37 11.91 -10.85
CA ASP A 193 -27.28 12.14 -9.90
C ASP A 193 -27.22 13.63 -9.50
N LYS A 194 -27.91 13.98 -8.40
CA LYS A 194 -27.97 15.35 -7.85
C LYS A 194 -26.62 15.87 -7.32
N ASP A 195 -25.58 15.03 -7.35
CA ASP A 195 -24.23 15.30 -6.85
C ASP A 195 -23.17 15.41 -7.98
N SER A 196 -23.59 15.88 -9.15
CA SER A 196 -22.68 16.25 -10.25
C SER A 196 -21.86 17.50 -9.87
N ILE A 197 -20.57 17.26 -9.59
CA ILE A 197 -19.54 18.17 -9.04
C ILE A 197 -19.76 18.52 -7.56
N GLY A 198 -19.01 17.81 -6.71
CA GLY A 198 -19.10 17.86 -5.25
C GLY A 198 -18.61 19.16 -4.64
N ILE A 199 -19.30 20.27 -4.83
CA ILE A 199 -19.13 21.46 -3.98
C ILE A 199 -20.14 21.32 -2.83
N SER A 200 -19.67 21.29 -1.59
CA SER A 200 -20.53 21.34 -0.40
C SER A 200 -20.05 22.44 0.53
N HIS A 201 -20.94 23.00 1.35
CA HIS A 201 -20.60 24.05 2.29
C HIS A 201 -21.16 23.75 3.69
N ASP A 202 -20.44 24.19 4.71
CA ASP A 202 -20.88 24.19 6.11
C ASP A 202 -20.53 25.57 6.70
N PHE A 203 -21.57 26.37 6.96
CA PHE A 203 -21.44 27.71 7.51
C PHE A 203 -21.85 27.72 8.99
N ALA A 204 -20.85 27.85 9.85
CA ALA A 204 -21.05 28.00 11.28
C ALA A 204 -21.18 29.49 11.63
N HIS A 205 -22.41 29.95 11.85
CA HIS A 205 -22.69 31.29 12.37
C HIS A 205 -22.39 31.32 13.87
N THR A 206 -21.62 32.32 14.33
CA THR A 206 -21.10 32.32 15.69
C THR A 206 -20.99 33.68 16.36
N PHE A 207 -21.08 33.68 17.69
CA PHE A 207 -20.74 34.83 18.52
C PHE A 207 -19.34 34.68 19.11
N PRO A 208 -18.50 35.74 19.08
CA PRO A 208 -17.17 35.68 19.65
C PRO A 208 -17.21 35.80 21.18
N CYS A 209 -16.42 34.97 21.84
CA CYS A 209 -16.02 35.15 23.23
C CYS A 209 -14.50 35.33 23.27
N GLN A 210 -14.03 36.53 23.62
CA GLN A 210 -12.59 36.82 23.63
C GLN A 210 -11.86 36.19 24.83
N GLU A 211 -12.62 35.77 25.83
CA GLU A 211 -12.10 35.11 27.02
C GLU A 211 -11.92 33.62 26.79
N TRP A 212 -10.88 33.04 27.38
CA TRP A 212 -10.72 31.59 27.38
C TRP A 212 -11.73 30.95 28.35
N PRO A 213 -12.62 30.05 27.88
CA PRO A 213 -13.70 29.52 28.70
C PRO A 213 -13.19 28.83 29.97
N VAL A 214 -13.88 29.03 31.08
CA VAL A 214 -13.62 28.35 32.37
C VAL A 214 -13.57 26.84 32.18
N ALA A 215 -14.51 26.27 31.41
CA ALA A 215 -14.57 24.85 31.10
C ALA A 215 -13.33 24.32 30.36
N ALA A 216 -12.56 25.18 29.71
CA ALA A 216 -11.34 24.82 28.98
C ALA A 216 -10.06 25.25 29.71
N LYS A 217 -10.12 25.88 30.89
CA LYS A 217 -8.92 26.40 31.60
C LYS A 217 -7.90 25.30 31.92
N ASN A 218 -8.36 24.09 32.22
CA ASN A 218 -7.50 22.93 32.45
C ASN A 218 -6.60 22.60 31.24
N TRP A 219 -7.00 22.99 30.02
CA TRP A 219 -6.17 22.80 28.83
C TRP A 219 -4.86 23.59 28.89
N ILE A 220 -4.85 24.75 29.55
CA ILE A 220 -3.68 25.64 29.61
C ILE A 220 -2.56 24.99 30.45
N SER A 221 -2.90 24.46 31.62
CA SER A 221 -1.94 24.01 32.62
C SER A 221 -1.71 22.49 32.65
N ARG A 222 -2.35 21.72 31.77
CA ARG A 222 -2.22 20.24 31.79
C ARG A 222 -0.83 19.79 31.30
N SER A 223 -0.37 18.67 31.85
CA SER A 223 0.91 18.06 31.49
C SER A 223 0.97 17.63 30.01
N ARG A 224 2.11 17.92 29.35
CA ARG A 224 2.38 17.64 27.92
C ARG A 224 3.71 16.88 27.77
N PRO A 225 3.71 15.54 27.91
CA PRO A 225 4.95 14.76 27.91
C PRO A 225 5.74 14.85 26.61
N THR A 226 5.08 15.15 25.49
CA THR A 226 5.71 15.24 24.16
C THR A 226 6.15 16.65 23.77
N ASN A 227 5.95 17.64 24.65
CA ASN A 227 6.15 19.07 24.37
C ASN A 227 5.36 19.62 23.16
N TRP A 228 4.31 18.92 22.71
CA TRP A 228 3.37 19.41 21.70
C TRP A 228 2.00 19.76 22.32
N PRO A 229 1.35 20.85 21.90
CA PRO A 229 1.88 21.93 21.07
C PRO A 229 2.93 22.77 21.82
N SER A 230 3.69 23.60 21.09
CA SER A 230 4.67 24.50 21.71
C SER A 230 4.02 25.52 22.63
N GLU A 231 4.77 26.04 23.60
CA GLU A 231 4.30 27.05 24.53
C GLU A 231 3.79 28.31 23.81
N ASP A 232 4.49 28.77 22.77
CA ASP A 232 4.05 29.88 21.92
C ASP A 232 2.67 29.60 21.30
N THR A 233 2.45 28.39 20.79
CA THR A 233 1.16 28.00 20.20
C THR A 233 0.06 28.00 21.26
N ILE A 234 0.35 27.55 22.49
CA ILE A 234 -0.60 27.57 23.61
C ILE A 234 -0.96 29.01 23.97
N GLN A 235 0.02 29.90 24.09
CA GLN A 235 -0.19 31.31 24.39
C GLN A 235 -1.02 32.02 23.32
N GLU A 236 -0.76 31.73 22.05
CA GLU A 236 -1.55 32.29 20.94
C GLU A 236 -2.98 31.78 20.92
N ILE A 237 -3.19 30.49 21.20
CA ILE A 237 -4.52 29.89 21.27
C ILE A 237 -5.32 30.50 22.43
N THR A 238 -4.72 30.58 23.61
CA THR A 238 -5.39 31.09 24.81
C THR A 238 -5.76 32.58 24.72
N LYS A 239 -4.98 33.38 23.98
CA LYS A 239 -5.30 34.79 23.70
C LYS A 239 -6.51 34.99 22.78
N GLY A 240 -6.92 33.97 22.01
CA GLY A 240 -7.99 34.11 21.02
C GLY A 240 -9.38 33.69 21.49
N GLY A 241 -9.51 33.14 22.70
CA GLY A 241 -10.81 32.79 23.30
C GLY A 241 -11.52 31.61 22.63
N CYS A 242 -12.82 31.76 22.33
CA CYS A 242 -13.61 30.78 21.62
C CYS A 242 -14.76 31.43 20.83
N VAL A 243 -15.51 30.62 20.09
CA VAL A 243 -16.74 31.06 19.42
C VAL A 243 -17.93 30.19 19.83
N LEU A 244 -19.12 30.78 19.87
CA LEU A 244 -20.34 30.09 20.28
C LEU A 244 -21.24 29.83 19.08
N VAL A 245 -21.55 28.55 18.85
CA VAL A 245 -22.42 28.08 17.78
C VAL A 245 -23.84 27.93 18.34
N PRO A 246 -24.90 28.38 17.63
CA PRO A 246 -26.28 28.25 18.06
C PRO A 246 -26.73 26.79 17.94
N THR A 247 -26.26 25.91 18.80
CA THR A 247 -26.60 24.49 18.81
C THR A 247 -26.53 23.95 20.22
N GLY A 248 -27.64 23.43 20.74
CA GLY A 248 -27.67 22.77 22.04
C GLY A 248 -27.26 21.30 22.01
N TYR A 249 -27.15 20.72 23.20
CA TYR A 249 -26.79 19.32 23.35
C TYR A 249 -27.96 18.44 22.85
N PRO A 250 -27.72 17.46 21.95
CA PRO A 250 -28.81 16.73 21.30
C PRO A 250 -29.77 15.99 22.24
N LEU A 251 -29.30 15.57 23.41
CA LEU A 251 -30.11 14.87 24.42
C LEU A 251 -30.60 15.78 25.56
N SER A 252 -30.32 17.09 25.50
CA SER A 252 -30.81 18.06 26.48
C SER A 252 -32.29 18.36 26.28
N VAL A 253 -33.02 18.49 27.39
CA VAL A 253 -34.40 19.02 27.40
C VAL A 253 -34.42 20.51 27.04
N ASP A 254 -33.33 21.23 27.33
CA ASP A 254 -33.15 22.66 27.09
C ASP A 254 -32.30 22.93 25.82
N LYS A 255 -32.21 21.97 24.90
CA LYS A 255 -31.35 22.06 23.70
C LYS A 255 -31.62 23.29 22.82
N GLU A 256 -32.80 23.89 22.89
CA GLU A 256 -33.15 25.09 22.12
C GLU A 256 -32.65 26.38 22.80
N ARG A 257 -32.33 26.32 24.10
CA ARG A 257 -31.73 27.41 24.89
C ARG A 257 -30.20 27.39 24.87
N GLU A 258 -29.62 26.21 24.70
CA GLU A 258 -28.19 25.98 24.80
C GLU A 258 -27.40 26.39 23.55
N TRP A 259 -26.14 26.75 23.74
CA TRP A 259 -25.16 27.09 22.71
C TRP A 259 -23.92 26.23 22.89
N ARG A 260 -23.28 25.84 21.79
CA ARG A 260 -22.08 25.01 21.81
C ARG A 260 -20.83 25.88 21.75
N VAL A 261 -19.91 25.65 22.68
CA VAL A 261 -18.57 26.23 22.64
C VAL A 261 -17.75 25.54 21.55
N SER A 262 -17.17 26.33 20.65
CA SER A 262 -16.38 25.85 19.52
C SER A 262 -14.99 26.49 19.50
N PHE A 263 -13.98 25.67 19.19
CA PHE A 263 -12.58 26.07 19.08
C PHE A 263 -12.03 25.86 17.66
N ASN A 264 -12.90 25.77 16.65
CA ASN A 264 -12.55 25.47 15.25
C ASN A 264 -11.40 26.34 14.69
N ILE A 265 -11.32 27.62 15.05
CA ILE A 265 -10.20 28.52 14.69
C ILE A 265 -8.87 28.01 15.26
N HIS A 266 -8.87 27.58 16.52
CA HIS A 266 -7.69 27.06 17.23
C HIS A 266 -7.33 25.64 16.82
N GLU A 267 -8.31 24.79 16.56
CA GLU A 267 -8.10 23.45 15.98
C GLU A 267 -7.36 23.53 14.64
N ARG A 268 -7.71 24.51 13.80
CA ARG A 268 -6.99 24.78 12.55
C ARG A 268 -5.54 25.18 12.81
N ARG A 269 -5.28 26.02 13.83
CA ARG A 269 -3.90 26.38 14.23
C ARG A 269 -3.11 25.15 14.66
N LEU A 270 -3.69 24.29 15.50
CA LEU A 270 -3.07 23.03 15.92
C LEU A 270 -2.78 22.11 14.73
N ALA A 271 -3.76 21.87 13.85
CA ALA A 271 -3.58 21.00 12.68
C ALA A 271 -2.49 21.52 11.72
N ARG A 272 -2.32 22.85 11.63
CA ARG A 272 -1.24 23.47 10.84
C ARG A 272 0.15 23.26 11.43
N SER A 273 0.25 23.21 12.77
CA SER A 273 1.50 22.96 13.48
C SER A 273 2.07 21.55 13.28
N TRP A 274 1.25 20.60 12.79
CA TRP A 274 1.73 19.26 12.47
C TRP A 274 2.75 19.27 11.32
N ASN A 275 3.78 18.44 11.47
CA ASN A 275 4.75 18.19 10.40
C ASN A 275 4.12 17.34 9.28
N ASN A 276 4.84 17.20 8.16
CA ASN A 276 4.31 16.48 6.99
C ASN A 276 4.00 15.00 7.27
N ILE A 277 4.78 14.34 8.14
CA ILE A 277 4.58 12.93 8.47
C ILE A 277 3.34 12.74 9.36
N GLN A 278 3.12 13.61 10.35
CA GLN A 278 1.90 13.66 11.16
C GLN A 278 0.67 13.87 10.27
N LYS A 279 0.75 14.80 9.31
CA LYS A 279 -0.33 15.05 8.34
C LYS A 279 -0.63 13.81 7.51
N THR A 280 0.40 13.15 6.99
CA THR A 280 0.26 11.89 6.25
C THR A 280 -0.34 10.78 7.11
N CYS A 281 0.08 10.65 8.37
CA CYS A 281 -0.48 9.68 9.33
C CYS A 281 -1.99 9.90 9.50
N TYR A 282 -2.41 11.14 9.79
CA TYR A 282 -3.82 11.50 9.95
C TYR A 282 -4.64 11.20 8.68
N CYS A 283 -4.15 11.62 7.52
CA CYS A 283 -4.83 11.37 6.25
C CYS A 283 -4.94 9.87 5.94
N MET A 284 -3.87 9.11 6.15
CA MET A 284 -3.87 7.67 5.93
C MET A 284 -4.93 6.97 6.79
N VAL A 285 -5.02 7.33 8.08
CA VAL A 285 -6.07 6.81 8.96
C VAL A 285 -7.46 7.16 8.43
N LEU A 286 -7.71 8.42 8.06
CA LEU A 286 -8.99 8.80 7.47
C LEU A 286 -9.34 8.01 6.22
N MET A 287 -8.38 7.78 5.31
CA MET A 287 -8.59 7.02 4.08
C MET A 287 -8.92 5.54 4.36
N MET A 288 -8.20 4.93 5.31
CA MET A 288 -8.49 3.56 5.76
C MET A 288 -9.88 3.44 6.38
N LEU A 289 -10.26 4.40 7.24
CA LEU A 289 -11.60 4.46 7.82
C LEU A 289 -12.66 4.62 6.72
N LYS A 290 -12.53 5.59 5.81
CA LYS A 290 -13.48 5.81 4.70
C LYS A 290 -13.59 4.63 3.75
N THR A 291 -12.53 3.83 3.62
CA THR A 291 -12.53 2.67 2.73
C THR A 291 -13.43 1.55 3.26
N HIS A 292 -13.56 1.42 4.58
CA HIS A 292 -14.17 0.26 5.23
C HIS A 292 -15.39 0.57 6.12
N LEU A 293 -15.40 1.71 6.81
CA LEU A 293 -16.52 2.09 7.67
C LEU A 293 -17.80 2.27 6.83
N SER A 294 -18.94 1.91 7.40
CA SER A 294 -20.22 2.15 6.75
C SER A 294 -20.53 3.65 6.65
N THR A 295 -21.32 4.07 5.66
CA THR A 295 -21.76 5.46 5.48
C THR A 295 -22.56 6.01 6.67
N ARG A 296 -23.05 5.12 7.54
CA ARG A 296 -23.77 5.43 8.79
C ARG A 296 -22.90 5.29 10.05
N SER A 297 -21.58 5.17 9.91
CA SER A 297 -20.68 5.06 11.06
C SER A 297 -20.69 6.36 11.88
N ILE A 298 -20.63 6.25 13.21
CA ILE A 298 -20.56 7.41 14.10
C ILE A 298 -19.19 8.10 14.07
N LEU A 299 -18.15 7.44 13.54
CA LEU A 299 -16.81 8.03 13.45
C LEU A 299 -16.77 9.06 12.31
N THR A 300 -16.53 10.32 12.69
CA THR A 300 -16.35 11.43 11.75
C THR A 300 -14.89 11.87 11.70
N SER A 301 -14.53 12.71 10.71
CA SER A 301 -13.21 13.35 10.65
C SER A 301 -12.90 14.18 11.89
N TYR A 302 -13.94 14.71 12.56
CA TYR A 302 -13.83 15.47 13.80
C TYR A 302 -13.37 14.61 14.98
N HIS A 303 -13.90 13.40 15.12
CA HIS A 303 -13.48 12.43 16.14
C HIS A 303 -12.01 12.04 15.94
N VAL A 304 -11.63 11.71 14.70
CA VAL A 304 -10.24 11.32 14.36
C VAL A 304 -9.28 12.49 14.60
N LYS A 305 -9.69 13.73 14.31
CA LYS A 305 -8.88 14.94 14.54
C LYS A 305 -8.59 15.14 16.03
N ASN A 306 -9.60 15.03 16.88
CA ASN A 306 -9.43 15.10 18.35
C ASN A 306 -8.52 13.98 18.85
N MET A 307 -8.70 12.75 18.38
CA MET A 307 -7.82 11.64 18.72
C MET A 307 -6.38 11.86 18.26
N MET A 308 -6.16 12.46 17.08
CA MET A 308 -4.82 12.82 16.60
C MET A 308 -4.17 13.90 17.47
N PHE A 309 -4.92 14.90 17.94
CA PHE A 309 -4.38 15.89 18.89
C PHE A 309 -3.94 15.24 20.21
N TRP A 310 -4.78 14.36 20.79
CA TRP A 310 -4.39 13.61 21.99
C TRP A 310 -3.20 12.68 21.75
N PHE A 311 -3.15 12.03 20.60
CA PHE A 311 -2.04 11.16 20.19
C PHE A 311 -0.71 11.93 20.14
N CYS A 312 -0.73 13.14 19.56
CA CYS A 312 0.45 14.02 19.51
C CYS A 312 0.84 14.59 20.88
N GLU A 313 -0.12 14.91 21.74
CA GLU A 313 0.17 15.49 23.06
C GLU A 313 0.66 14.44 24.07
N LYS A 314 0.12 13.21 24.00
CA LYS A 314 0.31 12.20 25.06
C LYS A 314 1.24 11.07 24.69
N GLN A 315 1.35 10.71 23.42
CA GLN A 315 2.07 9.50 23.01
C GLN A 315 3.32 9.82 22.19
N PHE A 316 3.21 10.66 21.15
CA PHE A 316 4.32 10.89 20.23
C PHE A 316 4.49 12.36 19.86
N GLY A 317 5.67 12.92 20.14
CA GLY A 317 6.04 14.29 19.74
C GLY A 317 6.42 14.39 18.26
N PRO A 318 6.62 15.60 17.71
CA PRO A 318 6.95 15.81 16.30
C PRO A 318 8.17 15.02 15.81
N ASP A 319 9.21 14.89 16.64
CA ASP A 319 10.45 14.19 16.30
C ASP A 319 10.29 12.67 16.22
N GLU A 320 9.20 12.14 16.77
CA GLU A 320 8.85 10.71 16.74
C GLU A 320 8.01 10.33 15.53
N PHE A 321 7.75 11.28 14.62
CA PHE A 321 7.12 11.07 13.32
C PHE A 321 8.13 11.28 12.20
N ASP A 322 8.71 10.18 11.76
CA ASP A 322 9.57 10.11 10.57
C ASP A 322 9.01 9.12 9.53
N GLY A 323 9.67 9.03 8.38
CA GLY A 323 9.23 8.10 7.34
C GLY A 323 9.21 6.64 7.80
N ALA A 324 10.21 6.21 8.57
CA ALA A 324 10.36 4.83 9.01
C ALA A 324 9.26 4.41 10.01
N SER A 325 8.84 5.32 10.87
CA SER A 325 7.83 5.12 11.91
C SER A 325 6.39 5.35 11.44
N LEU A 326 6.18 5.94 10.26
CA LEU A 326 4.84 6.32 9.79
C LEU A 326 3.80 5.20 9.87
N GLY A 327 4.16 3.97 9.45
CA GLY A 327 3.21 2.86 9.52
C GLY A 327 2.91 2.40 10.95
N ASP A 328 3.87 2.47 11.86
CA ASP A 328 3.63 2.25 13.29
C ASP A 328 2.65 3.29 13.83
N ARG A 329 2.84 4.57 13.48
CA ARG A 329 1.99 5.68 13.92
C ARG A 329 0.55 5.53 13.41
N VAL A 330 0.38 5.12 12.16
CA VAL A 330 -0.95 4.85 11.58
C VAL A 330 -1.69 3.79 12.38
N LEU A 331 -1.04 2.67 12.69
CA LEU A 331 -1.66 1.58 13.45
C LEU A 331 -1.93 1.95 14.90
N GLN A 332 -1.01 2.65 15.55
CA GLN A 332 -1.16 3.10 16.94
C GLN A 332 -2.28 4.15 17.09
N LEU A 333 -2.47 5.02 16.09
CA LEU A 333 -3.60 5.95 16.06
C LEU A 333 -4.92 5.19 15.87
N LEU A 334 -5.00 4.25 14.94
CA LEU A 334 -6.19 3.39 14.76
C LEU A 334 -6.53 2.64 16.06
N TYR A 335 -5.53 2.08 16.73
CA TYR A 335 -5.71 1.39 18.01
C TYR A 335 -6.14 2.33 19.13
N SER A 336 -5.63 3.56 19.16
CA SER A 336 -6.05 4.57 20.14
C SER A 336 -7.53 4.96 19.94
N ILE A 337 -7.98 5.08 18.69
CA ILE A 337 -9.39 5.33 18.36
C ILE A 337 -10.25 4.12 18.75
N LEU A 338 -9.76 2.89 18.51
CA LEU A 338 -10.46 1.67 18.91
C LEU A 338 -10.67 1.62 20.43
N LYS A 339 -9.62 1.87 21.22
CA LYS A 339 -9.73 1.95 22.68
C LYS A 339 -10.73 3.02 23.14
N ALA A 340 -10.76 4.16 22.46
CA ALA A 340 -11.72 5.22 22.78
C ALA A 340 -13.16 4.76 22.53
N LEU A 341 -13.42 4.03 21.44
CA LEU A 341 -14.73 3.42 21.16
C LEU A 341 -15.10 2.30 22.14
N GLU A 342 -14.15 1.43 22.51
CA GLU A 342 -14.36 0.38 23.50
C GLU A 342 -14.76 0.94 24.87
N ASN A 343 -14.20 2.10 25.23
CA ASN A 343 -14.55 2.84 26.44
C ASN A 343 -15.79 3.74 26.27
N ALA A 344 -16.43 3.74 25.10
CA ALA A 344 -17.52 4.65 24.73
C ALA A 344 -17.22 6.14 25.02
N TYR A 345 -15.94 6.54 24.86
CA TYR A 345 -15.46 7.85 25.27
C TYR A 345 -14.40 8.41 24.32
N ILE A 346 -14.78 9.43 23.55
CA ILE A 346 -13.85 10.23 22.73
C ILE A 346 -13.78 11.64 23.31
N PRO A 347 -12.70 12.01 24.03
CA PRO A 347 -12.60 13.31 24.68
C PRO A 347 -12.39 14.44 23.68
N HIS A 348 -13.16 15.52 23.81
CA HIS A 348 -12.87 16.77 23.12
C HIS A 348 -11.52 17.33 23.58
N PHE A 349 -10.69 17.80 22.65
CA PHE A 349 -9.29 18.12 22.94
C PHE A 349 -9.13 19.27 23.95
N PHE A 350 -9.95 20.32 23.87
CA PHE A 350 -9.90 21.48 24.77
C PHE A 350 -10.72 21.34 26.04
N ILE A 351 -11.75 20.48 26.02
CA ILE A 351 -12.69 20.27 27.13
C ILE A 351 -12.79 18.75 27.31
N PRO A 352 -11.82 18.10 27.97
CA PRO A 352 -11.74 16.65 28.03
C PRO A 352 -13.01 15.98 28.55
N GLU A 353 -13.74 16.66 29.45
CA GLU A 353 -14.99 16.22 30.05
C GLU A 353 -16.13 16.10 29.02
N ASN A 354 -16.04 16.79 27.89
CA ASN A 354 -16.97 16.69 26.78
C ASN A 354 -16.66 15.45 25.93
N ASN A 355 -17.44 14.39 26.12
CA ASN A 355 -17.39 13.18 25.30
C ASN A 355 -18.11 13.38 23.97
N LEU A 356 -17.36 13.38 22.87
CA LEU A 356 -17.88 13.65 21.52
C LEU A 356 -18.87 12.63 20.99
N ILE A 357 -18.95 11.44 21.60
CA ILE A 357 -19.88 10.37 21.22
C ILE A 357 -20.95 10.12 22.29
N SER A 358 -21.11 11.00 23.28
CA SER A 358 -22.08 10.81 24.38
C SER A 358 -23.54 10.76 23.93
N ASN A 359 -23.84 11.30 22.75
CA ASN A 359 -25.17 11.29 22.13
C ASN A 359 -25.37 10.11 21.16
N SER A 360 -24.35 9.28 20.94
CA SER A 360 -24.44 8.13 20.02
C SER A 360 -25.12 6.95 20.70
N ALA A 361 -25.94 6.20 19.96
CA ALA A 361 -26.53 4.97 20.49
C ALA A 361 -25.44 3.94 20.80
N GLU A 362 -25.64 3.15 21.87
CA GLU A 362 -24.70 2.10 22.26
C GLU A 362 -24.50 1.07 21.13
N SER A 363 -25.57 0.75 20.39
CA SER A 363 -25.53 -0.15 19.23
C SER A 363 -24.62 0.38 18.12
N ASP A 364 -24.68 1.68 17.85
CA ASP A 364 -23.89 2.31 16.77
C ASP A 364 -22.42 2.42 17.17
N THR A 365 -22.15 2.68 18.45
CA THR A 365 -20.80 2.66 19.02
C THR A 365 -20.17 1.27 18.93
N LYS A 366 -20.92 0.22 19.31
CA LYS A 366 -20.50 -1.18 19.17
C LYS A 366 -20.25 -1.56 17.71
N LYS A 367 -21.09 -1.10 16.78
CA LYS A 367 -20.92 -1.33 15.35
C LYS A 367 -19.63 -0.67 14.83
N ALA A 368 -19.41 0.60 15.14
CA ALA A 368 -18.17 1.31 14.76
C ALA A 368 -16.93 0.66 15.36
N CYS A 369 -17.02 0.16 16.61
CA CYS A 369 -15.95 -0.59 17.26
C CYS A 369 -15.63 -1.89 16.51
N ALA A 370 -16.64 -2.64 16.07
CA ALA A 370 -16.45 -3.87 15.29
C ALA A 370 -15.84 -3.59 13.91
N GLU A 371 -16.31 -2.55 13.20
CA GLU A 371 -15.76 -2.11 11.91
C GLU A 371 -14.28 -1.70 12.08
N LEU A 372 -13.95 -0.92 13.11
CA LEU A 372 -12.57 -0.49 13.38
C LEU A 372 -11.67 -1.65 13.82
N SER A 373 -12.20 -2.60 14.60
CA SER A 373 -11.48 -3.82 14.98
C SER A 373 -11.07 -4.62 13.76
N PHE A 374 -11.92 -4.70 12.73
CA PHE A 374 -11.57 -5.33 11.46
C PHE A 374 -10.40 -4.62 10.77
N ILE A 375 -10.43 -3.28 10.72
CA ILE A 375 -9.35 -2.47 10.13
C ILE A 375 -8.02 -2.70 10.86
N VAL A 376 -8.05 -2.69 12.21
CA VAL A 376 -6.85 -2.92 13.04
C VAL A 376 -6.31 -4.34 12.89
N ALA A 377 -7.19 -5.34 12.77
CA ALA A 377 -6.79 -6.73 12.58
C ALA A 377 -6.27 -7.02 11.16
N ARG A 378 -6.74 -6.26 10.16
CA ARG A 378 -6.44 -6.50 8.74
C ARG A 378 -6.04 -5.23 7.98
N PRO A 379 -5.05 -4.46 8.47
CA PRO A 379 -4.72 -3.16 7.90
C PRO A 379 -4.23 -3.28 6.45
N PHE A 380 -3.52 -4.36 6.11
CA PHE A 380 -3.11 -4.63 4.73
C PHE A 380 -4.27 -4.89 3.79
N GLU A 381 -5.32 -5.60 4.24
CA GLU A 381 -6.52 -5.84 3.42
C GLU A 381 -7.22 -4.50 3.12
N ILE A 382 -7.23 -3.58 4.09
CA ILE A 382 -7.79 -2.23 3.90
C ILE A 382 -6.93 -1.38 2.98
N VAL A 383 -5.61 -1.41 3.15
CA VAL A 383 -4.67 -0.74 2.25
C VAL A 383 -4.78 -1.29 0.83
N SER A 384 -4.89 -2.60 0.67
CA SER A 384 -5.09 -3.25 -0.62
C SER A 384 -6.44 -2.86 -1.23
N LYS A 385 -7.54 -2.86 -0.47
CA LYS A 385 -8.84 -2.36 -0.91
C LYS A 385 -8.79 -0.89 -1.34
N LEU A 386 -8.04 -0.07 -0.61
CA LEU A 386 -7.80 1.32 -0.95
C LEU A 386 -7.01 1.43 -2.26
N CYS A 387 -5.94 0.63 -2.45
CA CYS A 387 -5.24 0.51 -3.74
C CYS A 387 -6.18 0.09 -4.86
N HIS A 388 -7.03 -0.91 -4.65
CA HIS A 388 -8.00 -1.36 -5.65
C HIS A 388 -9.00 -0.27 -6.00
N LYS A 389 -9.51 0.48 -5.01
CA LYS A 389 -10.37 1.66 -5.24
C LYS A 389 -9.64 2.77 -6.00
N LEU A 390 -8.31 2.84 -5.89
CA LEU A 390 -7.46 3.74 -6.68
C LEU A 390 -7.12 3.18 -8.07
N ASP A 391 -7.02 1.85 -8.25
CA ASP A 391 -6.80 1.14 -9.53
C ASP A 391 -8.07 1.11 -10.42
N PHE A 392 -9.26 1.26 -9.83
CA PHE A 392 -10.54 1.49 -10.55
C PHE A 392 -10.65 2.92 -11.14
N PHE A 393 -9.55 3.66 -11.17
CA PHE A 393 -9.32 4.67 -12.20
C PHE A 393 -9.27 3.98 -13.58
N ASP A 394 -10.43 3.54 -14.06
CA ASP A 394 -10.59 3.23 -15.46
C ASP A 394 -10.26 4.53 -16.20
N VAL A 395 -9.26 4.44 -17.07
CA VAL A 395 -8.84 5.44 -18.03
C VAL A 395 -9.98 5.62 -19.04
N ARG A 396 -11.10 6.17 -18.59
CA ARG A 396 -11.99 6.92 -19.47
C ARG A 396 -11.44 8.33 -19.43
N TYR A 397 -10.56 8.59 -20.39
CA TYR A 397 -10.27 9.94 -20.86
C TYR A 397 -11.58 10.72 -20.82
N PRO A 398 -11.72 11.74 -19.97
CA PRO A 398 -12.65 12.79 -20.35
C PRO A 398 -12.07 13.34 -21.67
N ASP A 399 -12.90 13.41 -22.72
CA ASP A 399 -12.57 14.07 -24.00
C ASP A 399 -12.29 15.59 -23.82
N THR A 400 -11.88 16.01 -22.63
CA THR A 400 -11.70 17.39 -22.18
C THR A 400 -10.27 17.87 -22.39
N GLY A 401 -9.62 17.53 -23.52
CA GLY A 401 -8.37 18.17 -23.95
C GLY A 401 -7.24 18.24 -22.91
N PHE A 402 -7.24 17.37 -21.89
CA PHE A 402 -6.22 17.29 -20.85
C PHE A 402 -5.07 16.39 -21.34
N ASP A 403 -3.84 16.86 -21.17
CA ASP A 403 -2.65 16.13 -21.60
C ASP A 403 -2.36 14.95 -20.65
N GLY A 404 -2.93 13.78 -20.97
CA GLY A 404 -2.93 12.57 -20.14
C GLY A 404 -1.57 11.88 -19.96
N GLU A 405 -0.48 12.40 -20.54
CA GLU A 405 0.87 11.80 -20.40
C GLU A 405 1.42 11.93 -18.97
N ALA A 406 1.13 13.03 -18.27
CA ALA A 406 1.60 13.26 -16.89
C ALA A 406 0.94 12.30 -15.88
N GLU A 407 -0.36 12.01 -16.02
CA GLU A 407 -1.12 11.10 -15.15
C GLU A 407 -0.60 9.66 -15.25
N ILE A 408 -0.35 9.20 -16.49
CA ILE A 408 0.23 7.88 -16.76
C ILE A 408 1.62 7.79 -16.13
N HIS A 409 2.44 8.84 -16.20
CA HIS A 409 3.76 8.88 -15.59
C HIS A 409 3.72 8.66 -14.07
N TYR A 410 2.85 9.37 -13.34
CA TYR A 410 2.74 9.21 -11.88
C TYR A 410 2.13 7.88 -11.46
N MET A 411 1.13 7.38 -12.20
CA MET A 411 0.55 6.05 -11.98
C MET A 411 1.60 4.94 -12.20
N LEU A 412 2.47 5.09 -13.20
CA LEU A 412 3.59 4.18 -13.43
C LEU A 412 4.65 4.27 -12.34
N ILE A 413 4.94 5.46 -11.80
CA ILE A 413 5.84 5.62 -10.64
C ILE A 413 5.29 4.89 -9.40
N LEU A 414 3.98 4.97 -9.15
CA LEU A 414 3.33 4.30 -8.03
C LEU A 414 3.32 2.79 -8.20
N TYR A 415 2.92 2.32 -9.38
CA TYR A 415 2.99 0.91 -9.74
C TYR A 415 4.43 0.40 -9.55
N ALA A 416 5.43 1.11 -10.06
CA ALA A 416 6.84 0.72 -9.92
C ALA A 416 7.29 0.71 -8.45
N THR A 417 6.94 1.74 -7.67
CA THR A 417 7.29 1.86 -6.25
C THR A 417 6.61 0.77 -5.42
N PHE A 418 5.34 0.46 -5.73
CA PHE A 418 4.57 -0.56 -5.03
C PHE A 418 5.07 -1.96 -5.35
N VAL A 419 5.29 -2.27 -6.63
CA VAL A 419 5.85 -3.54 -7.08
C VAL A 419 7.25 -3.73 -6.47
N GLN A 420 8.10 -2.71 -6.47
CA GLN A 420 9.43 -2.79 -5.84
C GLN A 420 9.37 -3.04 -4.33
N ASN A 421 8.48 -2.35 -3.61
CA ASN A 421 8.34 -2.53 -2.17
C ASN A 421 7.78 -3.90 -1.80
N LEU A 422 6.69 -4.33 -2.45
CA LEU A 422 6.14 -5.67 -2.25
C LEU A 422 7.17 -6.74 -2.60
N TYR A 423 7.92 -6.54 -3.68
CA TYR A 423 8.93 -7.49 -4.10
C TYR A 423 10.06 -7.59 -3.07
N ARG A 424 10.55 -6.44 -2.57
CA ARG A 424 11.58 -6.41 -1.51
C ARG A 424 11.10 -7.13 -0.26
N ILE A 425 9.89 -6.85 0.21
CA ILE A 425 9.33 -7.48 1.42
C ILE A 425 9.15 -8.98 1.20
N GLY A 426 8.55 -9.36 0.08
CA GLY A 426 8.35 -10.76 -0.28
C GLY A 426 9.67 -11.51 -0.35
N PHE A 427 10.70 -10.88 -0.92
CA PHE A 427 12.03 -11.43 -1.03
C PHE A 427 12.73 -11.60 0.34
N GLU A 428 12.71 -10.57 1.19
CA GLU A 428 13.32 -10.60 2.52
C GLU A 428 12.68 -11.64 3.46
N HIS A 429 11.38 -11.90 3.28
CA HIS A 429 10.59 -12.76 4.17
C HIS A 429 10.33 -14.17 3.64
N SER A 430 10.86 -14.54 2.47
CA SER A 430 10.59 -15.84 1.84
C SER A 430 10.90 -17.05 2.73
N LYS A 431 11.97 -16.99 3.53
CA LYS A 431 12.31 -18.05 4.51
C LYS A 431 11.58 -17.91 5.84
N LYS A 432 11.45 -16.69 6.38
CA LYS A 432 10.94 -16.46 7.74
C LYS A 432 9.42 -16.51 7.82
N THR A 433 8.74 -16.07 6.77
CA THR A 433 7.28 -15.93 6.74
C THR A 433 6.76 -16.17 5.32
N PRO A 434 6.69 -17.45 4.87
CA PRO A 434 6.24 -17.78 3.52
C PRO A 434 4.82 -17.31 3.21
N SER A 435 3.94 -17.23 4.22
CA SER A 435 2.59 -16.71 4.05
C SER A 435 2.59 -15.26 3.53
N LEU A 436 3.32 -14.39 4.21
CA LEU A 436 3.50 -12.98 3.84
C LEU A 436 4.15 -12.85 2.46
N SER A 437 5.22 -13.61 2.24
CA SER A 437 5.96 -13.60 0.98
C SER A 437 5.06 -13.94 -0.21
N GLY A 438 4.25 -15.00 -0.09
CA GLY A 438 3.32 -15.39 -1.13
C GLY A 438 2.22 -14.35 -1.37
N THR A 439 1.65 -13.76 -0.30
CA THR A 439 0.67 -12.67 -0.45
C THR A 439 1.24 -11.46 -1.19
N CYS A 440 2.48 -11.05 -0.88
CA CYS A 440 3.15 -9.95 -1.58
C CYS A 440 3.27 -10.23 -3.08
N PHE A 441 3.76 -11.41 -3.47
CA PHE A 441 3.92 -11.74 -4.89
C PHE A 441 2.58 -11.94 -5.61
N GLN A 442 1.55 -12.48 -4.95
CA GLN A 442 0.19 -12.54 -5.52
C GLN A 442 -0.38 -11.15 -5.80
N HIS A 443 -0.11 -10.18 -4.92
CA HIS A 443 -0.56 -8.80 -5.14
C HIS A 443 0.14 -8.17 -6.34
N ILE A 444 1.46 -8.36 -6.47
CA ILE A 444 2.21 -7.91 -7.65
C ILE A 444 1.59 -8.49 -8.92
N THR A 445 1.39 -9.80 -8.97
CA THR A 445 0.92 -10.46 -10.20
C THR A 445 -0.53 -10.10 -10.53
N GLN A 446 -1.37 -9.84 -9.52
CA GLN A 446 -2.72 -9.31 -9.71
C GLN A 446 -2.71 -7.89 -10.28
N MET A 447 -1.85 -7.00 -9.77
CA MET A 447 -1.68 -5.66 -10.33
C MET A 447 -1.18 -5.69 -11.76
N ASN A 448 -0.22 -6.55 -12.07
CA ASN A 448 0.33 -6.71 -13.41
C ASN A 448 -0.73 -7.20 -14.42
N LYS A 449 -1.64 -8.08 -13.98
CA LYS A 449 -2.79 -8.51 -14.77
C LYS A 449 -3.71 -7.33 -15.09
N ASN A 450 -4.05 -6.54 -14.08
CA ASN A 450 -4.94 -5.38 -14.20
C ASN A 450 -4.33 -4.24 -15.05
N GLY A 451 -3.04 -3.93 -14.86
CA GLY A 451 -2.32 -2.86 -15.55
C GLY A 451 -1.82 -3.22 -16.96
N SER A 452 -2.14 -4.40 -17.48
CA SER A 452 -1.56 -4.91 -18.74
C SER A 452 -1.87 -4.10 -20.00
N LYS A 453 -2.86 -3.19 -19.95
CA LYS A 453 -3.17 -2.23 -21.03
C LYS A 453 -2.24 -0.99 -21.03
N LEU A 454 -1.69 -0.63 -19.86
CA LEU A 454 -0.82 0.54 -19.66
C LEU A 454 0.67 0.15 -19.74
N LEU A 455 0.99 -1.07 -19.34
CA LEU A 455 2.36 -1.59 -19.25
C LEU A 455 2.79 -2.25 -20.56
N HIS A 456 2.84 -1.47 -21.65
CA HIS A 456 3.52 -1.93 -22.85
C HIS A 456 5.03 -1.78 -22.66
N THR A 457 5.72 -2.92 -22.57
CA THR A 457 7.17 -3.08 -22.75
C THR A 457 8.07 -2.30 -21.78
N THR A 458 8.15 -2.73 -20.53
CA THR A 458 9.42 -2.65 -19.79
C THR A 458 9.96 -4.06 -19.59
N SER A 459 11.16 -4.32 -20.09
CA SER A 459 11.83 -5.63 -20.17
C SER A 459 12.34 -6.17 -18.83
N ASN A 460 11.92 -5.59 -17.72
CA ASN A 460 12.30 -6.03 -16.38
C ASN A 460 11.20 -6.94 -15.85
N GLY A 461 11.53 -8.18 -15.45
CA GLY A 461 10.60 -9.27 -15.10
C GLY A 461 9.54 -9.00 -14.01
N TYR A 462 9.44 -7.76 -13.51
CA TYR A 462 8.41 -7.28 -12.58
C TYR A 462 7.00 -7.21 -13.16
N ASN A 463 6.81 -7.36 -14.48
CA ASN A 463 5.48 -7.33 -15.13
C ASN A 463 4.84 -8.72 -15.30
N ALA A 464 5.38 -9.74 -14.63
CA ALA A 464 4.88 -11.11 -14.71
C ALA A 464 3.43 -11.23 -14.18
N LYS A 465 2.57 -11.94 -14.92
CA LYS A 465 1.14 -12.08 -14.59
C LYS A 465 0.84 -13.21 -13.61
N ASN A 466 1.83 -14.04 -13.28
CA ASN A 466 1.73 -15.11 -12.29
C ASN A 466 3.05 -15.18 -11.50
N MET A 467 2.99 -15.81 -10.33
CA MET A 467 4.12 -15.88 -9.41
C MET A 467 5.26 -16.72 -9.99
N VAL A 468 4.92 -17.75 -10.78
CA VAL A 468 5.91 -18.61 -11.42
C VAL A 468 6.84 -17.82 -12.34
N ASP A 469 6.29 -17.05 -13.28
CA ASP A 469 7.06 -16.23 -14.21
C ASP A 469 7.82 -15.11 -13.51
N LEU A 470 7.28 -14.58 -12.40
CA LEU A 470 7.94 -13.55 -11.59
C LEU A 470 9.20 -14.10 -10.90
N LEU A 471 9.14 -15.30 -10.33
CA LEU A 471 10.16 -15.80 -9.41
C LEU A 471 11.13 -16.81 -10.03
N ARG A 472 10.73 -17.53 -11.09
CA ARG A 472 11.55 -18.57 -11.73
C ARG A 472 12.95 -18.07 -12.15
N PRO A 473 13.14 -16.87 -12.75
CA PRO A 473 14.47 -16.38 -13.10
C PRO A 473 15.39 -16.20 -11.89
N ILE A 474 14.83 -15.72 -10.76
CA ILE A 474 15.57 -15.50 -9.51
C ILE A 474 16.00 -16.85 -8.92
N CYS A 475 15.10 -17.83 -8.91
CA CYS A 475 15.40 -19.18 -8.43
C CYS A 475 16.56 -19.81 -9.20
N GLN A 476 16.55 -19.66 -10.53
CA GLN A 476 17.65 -20.13 -11.38
C GLN A 476 18.98 -19.42 -11.04
N GLY A 477 18.96 -18.11 -10.79
CA GLY A 477 20.13 -17.35 -10.33
C GLY A 477 20.68 -17.86 -8.98
N PHE A 478 19.82 -18.20 -8.03
CA PHE A 478 20.25 -18.82 -6.76
C PHE A 478 20.83 -20.21 -6.93
N CYS A 479 20.22 -21.06 -7.77
CA CYS A 479 20.81 -22.37 -8.11
C CYS A 479 22.20 -22.24 -8.76
N GLN A 480 22.40 -21.23 -9.60
CA GLN A 480 23.69 -20.99 -10.26
C GLN A 480 24.76 -20.46 -9.30
N SER A 481 24.39 -19.59 -8.37
CA SER A 481 25.29 -19.07 -7.33
C SER A 481 25.55 -20.05 -6.18
N GLY A 482 24.76 -21.11 -6.08
CA GLY A 482 24.88 -22.13 -5.04
C GLY A 482 24.09 -21.86 -3.75
N ASP A 483 23.29 -20.80 -3.70
CA ASP A 483 22.38 -20.51 -2.56
C ASP A 483 21.12 -21.39 -2.66
N LEU A 484 21.30 -22.70 -2.45
CA LEU A 484 20.27 -23.73 -2.59
C LEU A 484 19.09 -23.51 -1.65
N ASP A 485 19.34 -23.02 -0.43
CA ASP A 485 18.27 -22.77 0.53
C ASP A 485 17.34 -21.63 0.09
N LYS A 486 17.89 -20.53 -0.48
CA LYS A 486 17.03 -19.47 -1.03
C LYS A 486 16.28 -19.96 -2.27
N ALA A 487 16.96 -20.68 -3.17
CA ALA A 487 16.31 -21.27 -4.34
C ALA A 487 15.12 -22.16 -3.91
N LEU A 488 15.34 -23.06 -2.95
CA LEU A 488 14.30 -23.93 -2.42
C LEU A 488 13.12 -23.15 -1.82
N SER A 489 13.39 -22.10 -1.04
CA SER A 489 12.34 -21.29 -0.42
C SER A 489 11.39 -20.67 -1.44
N PHE A 490 11.91 -20.15 -2.55
CA PHE A 490 11.07 -19.56 -3.61
C PHE A 490 10.39 -20.61 -4.48
N TYR A 491 11.03 -21.75 -4.78
CA TYR A 491 10.36 -22.85 -5.48
C TYR A 491 9.18 -23.41 -4.68
N LEU A 492 9.34 -23.61 -3.37
CA LEU A 492 8.24 -24.01 -2.49
C LEU A 492 7.14 -22.95 -2.42
N LEU A 493 7.50 -21.67 -2.46
CA LEU A 493 6.54 -20.58 -2.49
C LEU A 493 5.63 -20.68 -3.74
N MET A 494 6.24 -20.80 -4.93
CA MET A 494 5.50 -20.98 -6.19
C MET A 494 4.60 -22.22 -6.13
N TYR A 495 5.13 -23.36 -5.66
CA TYR A 495 4.37 -24.61 -5.54
C TYR A 495 3.18 -24.51 -4.59
N ASN A 496 3.33 -23.84 -3.45
CA ASN A 496 2.29 -23.77 -2.43
C ASN A 496 1.19 -22.77 -2.77
N PHE A 497 1.52 -21.66 -3.46
CA PHE A 497 0.58 -20.59 -3.76
C PHE A 497 -0.09 -20.70 -5.13
N GLU A 498 0.56 -21.34 -6.10
CA GLU A 498 0.04 -21.51 -7.47
C GLU A 498 0.11 -22.98 -7.89
N ARG A 499 -0.27 -23.90 -6.99
CA ARG A 499 -0.12 -25.35 -7.18
C ARG A 499 -0.68 -25.85 -8.51
N ASP A 500 -1.93 -25.52 -8.83
CA ASP A 500 -2.58 -26.02 -10.04
C ASP A 500 -1.90 -25.52 -11.32
N LEU A 501 -1.45 -24.26 -11.32
CA LEU A 501 -0.67 -23.69 -12.42
C LEU A 501 0.69 -24.40 -12.56
N VAL A 502 1.38 -24.65 -11.43
CA VAL A 502 2.65 -25.36 -11.43
C VAL A 502 2.49 -26.78 -11.97
N LEU A 503 1.50 -27.54 -11.52
CA LEU A 503 1.33 -28.93 -11.96
C LEU A 503 0.92 -29.03 -13.44
N LYS A 504 0.25 -28.01 -13.99
CA LYS A 504 -0.25 -28.01 -15.37
C LYS A 504 0.77 -27.45 -16.36
N ASP A 505 1.27 -26.25 -16.10
CA ASP A 505 1.99 -25.43 -17.07
C ASP A 505 3.50 -25.33 -16.76
N TYR A 506 3.92 -25.61 -15.51
CA TYR A 506 5.34 -25.56 -15.08
C TYR A 506 5.78 -26.78 -14.26
N PRO A 507 5.49 -28.01 -14.72
CA PRO A 507 5.67 -29.20 -13.90
C PRO A 507 7.15 -29.46 -13.55
N GLU A 508 8.11 -28.91 -14.29
CA GLU A 508 9.56 -28.98 -14.03
C GLU A 508 9.96 -28.40 -12.66
N ILE A 509 9.15 -27.52 -12.06
CA ILE A 509 9.36 -27.00 -10.71
C ILE A 509 9.40 -28.14 -9.67
N THR A 510 8.58 -29.17 -9.84
CA THR A 510 8.56 -30.33 -8.93
C THR A 510 9.89 -31.07 -8.94
N THR A 511 10.45 -31.30 -10.13
CA THR A 511 11.79 -31.88 -10.32
C THR A 511 12.88 -31.00 -9.72
N ASN A 512 12.82 -29.68 -9.93
CA ASN A 512 13.80 -28.75 -9.38
C ASN A 512 13.81 -28.76 -7.85
N ILE A 513 12.64 -28.79 -7.20
CA ILE A 513 12.52 -28.92 -5.74
C ILE A 513 13.17 -30.23 -5.28
N ALA A 514 12.86 -31.34 -5.95
CA ALA A 514 13.40 -32.66 -5.60
C ALA A 514 14.93 -32.73 -5.73
N CYS A 515 15.48 -32.18 -6.82
CA CYS A 515 16.92 -32.08 -7.05
C CYS A 515 17.60 -31.19 -6.00
N ILE A 516 17.00 -30.07 -5.59
CA ILE A 516 17.58 -29.21 -4.54
C ILE A 516 17.61 -29.95 -3.20
N TYR A 517 16.54 -30.65 -2.82
CA TYR A 517 16.55 -31.50 -1.61
C TYR A 517 17.62 -32.60 -1.68
N THR A 518 17.85 -33.18 -2.85
CA THR A 518 18.93 -34.17 -3.06
C THR A 518 20.31 -33.53 -2.83
N CYS A 519 20.56 -32.35 -3.38
CA CYS A 519 21.80 -31.62 -3.12
C CYS A 519 21.99 -31.26 -1.64
N LEU A 520 20.92 -30.81 -0.96
CA LEU A 520 20.96 -30.52 0.47
C LEU A 520 21.21 -31.78 1.31
N TYR A 521 20.67 -32.93 0.91
CA TYR A 521 20.97 -34.23 1.51
C TYR A 521 22.46 -34.59 1.41
N ASP A 522 23.06 -34.38 0.23
CA ASP A 522 24.48 -34.67 -0.03
C ASP A 522 25.40 -33.73 0.77
N LEU A 523 25.04 -32.44 0.87
CA LEU A 523 25.81 -31.44 1.60
C LEU A 523 25.65 -31.51 3.13
N SER A 524 24.53 -32.05 3.63
CA SER A 524 24.26 -32.09 5.07
C SER A 524 25.18 -33.06 5.80
N LYS A 525 25.58 -32.69 7.02
CA LYS A 525 26.31 -33.58 7.96
C LYS A 525 25.38 -34.16 9.02
N GLU A 526 24.22 -33.54 9.26
CA GLU A 526 23.29 -33.89 10.32
C GLU A 526 22.34 -35.02 9.89
N LYS A 527 22.28 -36.09 10.69
CA LYS A 527 21.42 -37.26 10.38
C LYS A 527 19.93 -36.92 10.36
N THR A 528 19.50 -35.95 11.17
CA THR A 528 18.11 -35.50 11.24
C THR A 528 17.69 -34.81 9.94
N ASP A 529 18.51 -33.90 9.45
CA ASP A 529 18.25 -33.13 8.24
C ASP A 529 18.27 -34.03 7.01
N LYS A 530 19.22 -34.97 6.94
CA LYS A 530 19.26 -35.98 5.88
C LYS A 530 17.95 -36.75 5.74
N LYS A 531 17.36 -37.22 6.84
CA LYS A 531 16.07 -37.92 6.80
C LYS A 531 14.93 -37.04 6.26
N ILE A 532 14.94 -35.75 6.62
CA ILE A 532 13.92 -34.79 6.17
C ILE A 532 14.07 -34.55 4.67
N TYR A 533 15.29 -34.26 4.20
CA TYR A 533 15.58 -34.01 2.80
C TYR A 533 15.34 -35.22 1.93
N GLU A 534 15.72 -36.42 2.38
CA GLU A 534 15.43 -37.68 1.67
C GLU A 534 13.92 -37.87 1.48
N LYS A 535 13.14 -37.74 2.56
CA LYS A 535 11.67 -37.86 2.48
C LYS A 535 11.07 -36.84 1.53
N LYS A 536 11.54 -35.60 1.56
CA LYS A 536 11.03 -34.51 0.72
C LYS A 536 11.43 -34.65 -0.74
N ALA A 537 12.68 -35.03 -1.04
CA ALA A 537 13.10 -35.34 -2.40
C ALA A 537 12.26 -36.47 -3.00
N MET A 538 12.07 -37.57 -2.26
CA MET A 538 11.23 -38.70 -2.68
C MET A 538 9.79 -38.27 -2.99
N GLU A 539 9.17 -37.46 -2.12
CA GLU A 539 7.81 -36.93 -2.30
C GLU A 539 7.67 -36.16 -3.63
N PHE A 540 8.59 -35.23 -3.90
CA PHE A 540 8.53 -34.40 -5.11
C PHE A 540 8.90 -35.17 -6.38
N PHE A 541 9.83 -36.13 -6.34
CA PHE A 541 10.09 -37.01 -7.48
C PHE A 541 8.87 -37.86 -7.84
N GLN A 542 8.18 -38.42 -6.84
CA GLN A 542 6.95 -39.19 -7.07
C GLN A 542 5.84 -38.33 -7.69
N ILE A 543 5.69 -37.09 -7.23
CA ILE A 543 4.76 -36.13 -7.85
C ILE A 543 5.17 -35.88 -9.30
N GLY A 544 6.44 -35.59 -9.56
CA GLY A 544 6.96 -35.36 -10.91
C GLY A 544 6.68 -36.53 -11.85
N THR A 545 6.94 -37.77 -11.43
CA THR A 545 6.71 -38.96 -12.27
C THR A 545 5.25 -39.22 -12.62
N LYS A 546 4.30 -38.72 -11.82
CA LYS A 546 2.88 -38.84 -12.14
C LYS A 546 2.44 -37.85 -13.23
N ILE A 547 3.20 -36.78 -13.45
CA ILE A 547 2.82 -35.63 -14.28
C ILE A 547 3.68 -35.53 -15.55
N MET A 548 4.94 -35.94 -15.47
CA MET A 548 5.94 -35.86 -16.53
C MET A 548 6.73 -37.17 -16.68
N ASP A 549 6.05 -38.31 -16.76
CA ASP A 549 6.71 -39.62 -17.01
C ASP A 549 7.44 -39.69 -18.37
N ASP A 550 7.22 -38.70 -19.23
CA ASP A 550 7.88 -38.48 -20.51
C ASP A 550 9.09 -37.53 -20.43
N SER A 551 9.56 -37.18 -19.23
CA SER A 551 10.76 -36.34 -19.05
C SER A 551 12.02 -37.17 -18.73
N PRO A 552 12.99 -37.26 -19.66
CA PRO A 552 14.31 -37.82 -19.38
C PRO A 552 15.01 -37.22 -18.16
N THR A 553 15.08 -35.88 -18.04
CA THR A 553 15.81 -35.23 -16.94
C THR A 553 15.20 -35.51 -15.57
N LEU A 554 13.87 -35.63 -15.48
CA LEU A 554 13.21 -36.07 -14.24
C LEU A 554 13.71 -37.46 -13.81
N HIS A 555 13.70 -38.43 -14.73
CA HIS A 555 14.12 -39.79 -14.43
C HIS A 555 15.62 -39.88 -14.12
N VAL A 556 16.47 -39.10 -14.80
CA VAL A 556 17.89 -38.97 -14.45
C VAL A 556 18.06 -38.42 -13.04
N GLY A 557 17.36 -37.35 -12.70
CA GLY A 557 17.39 -36.75 -11.36
C GLY A 557 16.95 -37.73 -10.28
N TYR A 558 15.86 -38.47 -10.54
CA TYR A 558 15.32 -39.45 -9.59
C TYR A 558 16.26 -40.64 -9.42
N GLY A 559 16.81 -41.17 -10.52
CA GLY A 559 17.82 -42.22 -10.46
C GLY A 559 19.05 -41.78 -9.66
N ASN A 560 19.56 -40.57 -9.91
CA ASN A 560 20.69 -40.02 -9.18
C ASN A 560 20.40 -39.88 -7.68
N PHE A 561 19.21 -39.39 -7.31
CA PHE A 561 18.77 -39.32 -5.92
C PHE A 561 18.79 -40.68 -5.23
N LEU A 562 18.26 -41.73 -5.87
CA LEU A 562 18.22 -43.08 -5.32
C LEU A 562 19.62 -43.67 -5.10
N LEU A 563 20.59 -43.29 -5.94
CA LEU A 563 22.00 -43.65 -5.76
C LEU A 563 22.62 -42.88 -4.58
N SER A 564 22.48 -41.55 -4.54
CA SER A 564 23.03 -40.68 -3.49
C SER A 564 22.54 -41.09 -2.09
N THR A 565 21.26 -41.44 -1.98
CA THR A 565 20.63 -41.86 -0.72
C THR A 565 20.83 -43.34 -0.40
N LYS A 566 21.37 -44.14 -1.34
CA LYS A 566 21.53 -45.60 -1.24
C LYS A 566 20.22 -46.33 -0.95
N THR A 567 19.07 -45.73 -1.31
CA THR A 567 17.75 -46.32 -1.05
C THR A 567 17.51 -47.55 -1.94
N SER A 568 17.87 -47.50 -3.23
CA SER A 568 17.73 -48.65 -4.14
C SER A 568 18.49 -48.49 -5.46
N PHE A 569 19.54 -49.30 -5.64
CA PHE A 569 20.33 -49.34 -6.88
C PHE A 569 19.53 -49.82 -8.09
N LEU A 570 18.73 -50.88 -7.93
CA LEU A 570 17.93 -51.43 -9.04
C LEU A 570 16.88 -50.43 -9.54
N LYS A 571 16.19 -49.72 -8.63
CA LYS A 571 15.24 -48.68 -9.03
C LYS A 571 15.90 -47.50 -9.73
N ALA A 572 17.14 -47.15 -9.34
CA ALA A 572 17.89 -46.13 -10.06
C ALA A 572 18.16 -46.53 -11.52
N ILE A 573 18.58 -47.79 -11.74
CA ILE A 573 18.76 -48.35 -13.09
C ILE A 573 17.46 -48.33 -13.88
N ASP A 574 16.33 -48.69 -13.27
CA ASP A 574 15.02 -48.67 -13.94
C ASP A 574 14.67 -47.25 -14.42
N HIS A 575 14.94 -46.22 -13.61
CA HIS A 575 14.75 -44.84 -14.03
C HIS A 575 15.68 -44.42 -15.16
N PHE A 576 16.97 -44.80 -15.15
CA PHE A 576 17.86 -44.50 -16.27
C PHE A 576 17.42 -45.19 -17.56
N ARG A 577 17.00 -46.46 -17.49
CA ARG A 577 16.44 -47.19 -18.64
C ARG A 577 15.17 -46.54 -19.16
N LYS A 578 14.27 -46.13 -18.27
CA LYS A 578 13.06 -45.36 -18.62
C LYS A 578 13.43 -44.07 -19.34
N SER A 579 14.38 -43.29 -18.82
CA SER A 579 14.88 -42.09 -19.50
C SER A 579 15.44 -42.37 -20.90
N ILE A 580 16.15 -43.48 -21.09
CA ILE A 580 16.71 -43.89 -22.39
C ILE A 580 15.61 -44.28 -23.39
N SER A 581 14.51 -44.87 -22.90
CA SER A 581 13.38 -45.30 -23.74
C SER A 581 12.55 -44.15 -24.31
N ILE A 582 12.67 -42.94 -23.76
CA ILE A 582 11.93 -41.78 -24.23
C ILE A 582 12.66 -41.18 -25.45
N GLU A 583 12.10 -41.42 -26.64
CA GLU A 583 12.72 -41.00 -27.91
C GLU A 583 12.38 -39.56 -28.30
N LYS A 584 11.19 -39.08 -27.91
CA LYS A 584 10.69 -37.73 -28.22
C LYS A 584 10.38 -36.98 -26.93
N PRO A 585 11.39 -36.40 -26.26
CA PRO A 585 11.17 -35.60 -25.07
C PRO A 585 10.44 -34.30 -25.40
N ARG A 586 9.89 -33.65 -24.38
CA ARG A 586 9.38 -32.26 -24.48
C ARG A 586 10.51 -31.30 -24.87
N GLU A 587 10.15 -30.15 -25.44
CA GLU A 587 11.12 -29.10 -25.74
C GLU A 587 11.87 -28.67 -24.45
N GLU A 588 13.19 -28.45 -24.56
CA GLU A 588 14.08 -28.04 -23.46
C GLU A 588 14.41 -29.06 -22.33
N ASP A 589 14.32 -30.37 -22.57
CA ASP A 589 14.68 -31.41 -21.58
C ASP A 589 16.21 -31.70 -21.50
N ASN A 590 16.95 -30.75 -20.91
CA ASN A 590 18.40 -30.87 -20.68
C ASN A 590 18.73 -31.06 -19.20
N SER A 591 19.54 -32.06 -18.90
CA SER A 591 20.15 -32.29 -17.59
C SER A 591 21.41 -31.46 -17.42
N LEU A 592 21.58 -30.84 -16.25
CA LEU A 592 22.80 -30.11 -15.91
C LEU A 592 23.83 -31.07 -15.33
N ILE A 593 24.95 -31.24 -16.02
CA ILE A 593 26.04 -32.15 -15.61
C ILE A 593 27.31 -31.33 -15.41
N GLN A 594 28.02 -31.60 -14.31
CA GLN A 594 29.36 -31.07 -14.09
C GLN A 594 30.37 -31.95 -14.82
N LEU A 595 31.07 -31.37 -15.80
CA LEU A 595 32.09 -32.05 -16.57
C LEU A 595 33.47 -31.54 -16.16
N ASP A 596 34.38 -32.48 -15.91
CA ASP A 596 35.81 -32.26 -15.73
C ASP A 596 36.54 -32.89 -16.91
N ILE A 597 37.56 -32.26 -17.50
CA ILE A 597 38.30 -32.85 -18.62
C ILE A 597 39.54 -33.52 -18.03
N PRO A 598 39.57 -34.86 -17.87
CA PRO A 598 40.70 -35.52 -17.21
C PRO A 598 41.99 -35.29 -18.01
N GLY A 599 43.03 -34.80 -17.34
CA GLY A 599 44.34 -34.56 -17.96
C GLY A 599 44.52 -33.20 -18.64
N CYS A 600 43.66 -32.21 -18.39
CA CYS A 600 43.81 -30.87 -18.96
C CYS A 600 43.66 -29.77 -17.91
N GLU A 601 44.77 -29.37 -17.28
CA GLU A 601 44.81 -28.32 -16.24
C GLU A 601 44.34 -26.93 -16.73
N GLU A 602 44.33 -26.70 -18.05
CA GLU A 602 43.86 -25.45 -18.66
C GLU A 602 42.32 -25.27 -18.62
N PHE A 603 41.55 -26.31 -18.28
CA PHE A 603 40.09 -26.27 -18.26
C PHE A 603 39.53 -26.35 -16.84
N LYS A 604 38.90 -25.26 -16.39
CA LYS A 604 38.06 -25.30 -15.19
C LYS A 604 36.85 -26.22 -15.43
N PRO A 605 36.39 -26.99 -14.44
CA PRO A 605 35.15 -27.75 -14.53
C PRO A 605 34.01 -26.86 -15.02
N THR A 606 33.28 -27.32 -16.04
CA THR A 606 32.16 -26.55 -16.62
C THR A 606 30.84 -27.27 -16.36
N ARG A 607 29.85 -26.54 -15.83
CA ARG A 607 28.46 -27.03 -15.79
C ARG A 607 27.89 -26.91 -17.19
N SER A 608 27.47 -28.04 -17.74
CA SER A 608 26.96 -28.15 -19.11
C SER A 608 25.54 -28.69 -19.12
N ARG A 609 24.68 -28.08 -19.94
CA ARG A 609 23.35 -28.62 -20.25
C ARG A 609 23.49 -29.65 -21.35
N ILE A 610 23.10 -30.90 -21.06
CA ILE A 610 23.19 -32.05 -21.96
C ILE A 610 21.80 -32.68 -22.05
N PRO A 611 21.37 -33.20 -23.23
CA PRO A 611 20.10 -33.89 -23.35
C PRO A 611 19.94 -34.99 -22.29
N GLY A 612 18.81 -35.01 -21.58
CA GLY A 612 18.60 -35.92 -20.44
C GLY A 612 18.79 -37.40 -20.81
N ARG A 613 18.44 -37.79 -22.03
CA ARG A 613 18.65 -39.16 -22.55
C ARG A 613 20.14 -39.57 -22.55
N LEU A 614 21.03 -38.65 -22.93
CA LEU A 614 22.48 -38.90 -22.96
C LEU A 614 23.07 -38.88 -21.54
N ALA A 615 22.53 -38.02 -20.67
CA ALA A 615 22.83 -38.06 -19.24
C ALA A 615 22.48 -39.43 -18.63
N ALA A 616 21.32 -40.00 -18.98
CA ALA A 616 20.89 -41.31 -18.50
C ALA A 616 21.79 -42.45 -18.95
N TYR A 617 22.25 -42.45 -20.21
CA TYR A 617 23.24 -43.42 -20.68
C TYR A 617 24.52 -43.37 -19.84
N PHE A 618 25.05 -42.18 -19.59
CA PHE A 618 26.26 -42.01 -18.79
C PHE A 618 26.08 -42.53 -17.35
N MET A 619 24.96 -42.18 -16.71
CA MET A 619 24.64 -42.65 -15.36
C MET A 619 24.44 -44.17 -15.31
N LEU A 620 23.75 -44.75 -16.30
CA LEU A 620 23.52 -46.19 -16.41
C LEU A 620 24.85 -46.94 -16.58
N VAL A 621 25.71 -46.50 -17.50
CA VAL A 621 27.02 -47.13 -17.75
C VAL A 621 27.87 -47.09 -16.49
N THR A 622 27.88 -45.96 -15.79
CA THR A 622 28.60 -45.79 -14.53
C THR A 622 28.13 -46.80 -13.48
N CYS A 623 26.82 -46.97 -13.32
CA CYS A 623 26.25 -47.93 -12.38
C CYS A 623 26.56 -49.38 -12.75
N LEU A 624 26.35 -49.75 -14.03
CA LEU A 624 26.62 -51.10 -14.51
C LEU A 624 28.10 -51.47 -14.36
N ALA A 625 29.01 -50.53 -14.65
CA ALA A 625 30.44 -50.74 -14.48
C ALA A 625 30.81 -50.95 -13.00
N ASP A 626 30.26 -50.13 -12.10
CA ASP A 626 30.50 -50.25 -10.66
C ASP A 626 29.88 -51.54 -10.07
N MET A 627 28.85 -52.10 -10.70
CA MET A 627 28.26 -53.41 -10.37
C MET A 627 29.00 -54.60 -10.99
N GLY A 628 29.97 -54.38 -11.88
CA GLY A 628 30.70 -55.44 -12.58
C GLY A 628 30.02 -55.96 -13.85
N GLU A 629 28.90 -55.36 -14.28
CA GLU A 629 28.18 -55.70 -15.51
C GLU A 629 28.84 -55.06 -16.74
N ILE A 630 30.13 -55.35 -16.94
CA ILE A 630 31.01 -54.67 -17.90
C ILE A 630 30.51 -54.81 -19.35
N GLN A 631 29.94 -55.96 -19.72
CA GLN A 631 29.45 -56.16 -21.10
C GLN A 631 28.25 -55.25 -21.41
N GLU A 632 27.30 -55.12 -20.49
CA GLU A 632 26.14 -54.25 -20.67
C GLU A 632 26.57 -52.77 -20.64
N ALA A 633 27.50 -52.41 -19.75
CA ALA A 633 28.11 -51.09 -19.71
C ALA A 633 28.73 -50.71 -21.07
N ARG A 634 29.52 -51.61 -21.68
CA ARG A 634 30.14 -51.42 -22.99
C ARG A 634 29.12 -51.22 -24.11
N ARG A 635 28.03 -52.00 -24.13
CA ARG A 635 26.96 -51.84 -25.12
C ARG A 635 26.29 -50.47 -25.04
N ASN A 636 25.99 -50.01 -23.83
CA ASN A 636 25.32 -48.73 -23.62
C ASN A 636 26.19 -47.52 -23.96
N VAL A 637 27.49 -47.54 -23.64
CA VAL A 637 28.40 -46.44 -24.03
C VAL A 637 28.63 -46.38 -25.54
N ASN A 638 28.70 -47.52 -26.24
CA ASN A 638 28.73 -47.53 -27.71
C ASN A 638 27.49 -46.84 -28.30
N LYS A 639 26.30 -47.18 -27.77
CA LYS A 639 25.03 -46.57 -28.18
C LYS A 639 25.00 -45.06 -27.92
N MET A 640 25.51 -44.64 -26.77
CA MET A 640 25.64 -43.23 -26.40
C MET A 640 26.59 -42.49 -27.36
N GLU A 641 27.73 -43.09 -27.72
CA GLU A 641 28.68 -42.53 -28.68
C GLU A 641 28.06 -42.37 -30.08
N GLU A 642 27.32 -43.37 -30.57
CA GLU A 642 26.62 -43.31 -31.87
C GLU A 642 25.71 -42.07 -31.96
N LEU A 643 24.95 -41.80 -30.89
CA LEU A 643 24.04 -40.65 -30.81
C LEU A 643 24.76 -39.30 -30.78
N THR A 644 26.07 -39.25 -30.52
CA THR A 644 26.81 -37.99 -30.54
C THR A 644 26.96 -37.39 -31.92
N ASN A 645 26.81 -38.19 -32.98
CA ASN A 645 26.92 -37.73 -34.37
C ASN A 645 25.79 -36.79 -34.78
N GLU A 646 24.64 -36.89 -34.13
CA GLU A 646 23.46 -36.05 -34.37
C GLU A 646 23.49 -34.73 -33.59
N LEU A 647 24.48 -34.55 -32.70
CA LEU A 647 24.60 -33.37 -31.85
C LEU A 647 25.35 -32.23 -32.54
N ASP A 648 24.95 -31.01 -32.20
CA ASP A 648 25.62 -29.80 -32.66
C ASP A 648 27.06 -29.67 -32.11
N TYR A 649 27.81 -28.73 -32.70
CA TYR A 649 29.22 -28.50 -32.38
C TYR A 649 29.46 -27.95 -30.96
N GLU A 650 28.43 -27.45 -30.26
CA GLU A 650 28.54 -26.91 -28.91
C GLU A 650 28.36 -27.99 -27.85
N ILE A 651 27.47 -28.96 -28.11
CA ILE A 651 27.12 -30.04 -27.18
C ILE A 651 27.95 -31.29 -27.43
N ARG A 652 28.21 -31.63 -28.70
CA ARG A 652 28.95 -32.85 -29.09
C ARG A 652 30.29 -33.04 -28.35
N PRO A 653 31.18 -32.03 -28.23
CA PRO A 653 32.46 -32.21 -27.53
C PRO A 653 32.28 -32.59 -26.06
N LYS A 654 31.23 -32.08 -25.41
CA LYS A 654 30.92 -32.33 -24.00
C LYS A 654 30.41 -33.76 -23.80
N VAL A 655 29.57 -34.25 -24.71
CA VAL A 655 29.06 -35.64 -24.63
C VAL A 655 30.16 -36.65 -24.95
N LEU A 656 31.05 -36.36 -25.90
CA LEU A 656 32.22 -37.22 -26.16
C LEU A 656 33.15 -37.34 -24.95
N GLN A 657 33.28 -36.30 -24.11
CA GLN A 657 34.00 -36.39 -22.83
C GLN A 657 33.30 -37.34 -21.85
N MET A 658 31.97 -37.29 -21.78
CA MET A 658 31.19 -38.24 -20.98
C MET A 658 31.37 -39.67 -21.48
N CYS A 659 31.36 -39.88 -22.81
CA CYS A 659 31.66 -41.18 -23.41
C CYS A 659 33.07 -41.66 -23.03
N ALA A 660 34.07 -40.78 -23.06
CA ALA A 660 35.44 -41.13 -22.66
C ALA A 660 35.51 -41.60 -21.19
N MET A 661 34.87 -40.88 -20.27
CA MET A 661 34.77 -41.29 -18.87
C MET A 661 34.06 -42.62 -18.70
N ALA A 662 32.94 -42.81 -19.41
CA ALA A 662 32.15 -44.03 -19.39
C ALA A 662 32.94 -45.23 -19.94
N TYR A 663 33.67 -45.06 -21.05
CA TYR A 663 34.56 -46.09 -21.61
C TYR A 663 35.68 -46.47 -20.65
N LYS A 664 36.29 -45.48 -19.97
CA LYS A 664 37.31 -45.73 -18.96
C LYS A 664 36.75 -46.57 -17.81
N LYS A 665 35.56 -46.23 -17.29
CA LYS A 665 34.87 -47.04 -16.27
C LYS A 665 34.53 -48.45 -16.78
N ALA A 666 34.20 -48.61 -18.05
CA ALA A 666 33.94 -49.91 -18.68
C ALA A 666 35.22 -50.69 -19.09
N GLY A 667 36.40 -50.22 -18.69
CA GLY A 667 37.69 -50.87 -18.95
C GLY A 667 38.13 -50.86 -20.42
N LEU A 668 37.78 -49.81 -21.18
CA LEU A 668 38.17 -49.61 -22.58
C LEU A 668 38.98 -48.32 -22.73
N GLU A 669 40.24 -48.33 -22.29
CA GLU A 669 41.09 -47.14 -22.24
C GLU A 669 41.41 -46.54 -23.62
N GLU A 670 41.65 -47.39 -24.63
CA GLU A 670 41.93 -46.93 -26.00
C GLU A 670 40.74 -46.17 -26.59
N LYS A 671 39.52 -46.70 -26.44
CA LYS A 671 38.30 -45.99 -26.86
C LYS A 671 38.11 -44.69 -26.09
N ALA A 672 38.34 -44.70 -24.79
CA ALA A 672 38.26 -43.49 -23.98
C ALA A 672 39.20 -42.40 -24.51
N TYR A 673 40.44 -42.76 -24.87
CA TYR A 673 41.41 -41.85 -25.46
C TYR A 673 40.94 -41.30 -26.82
N LEU A 674 40.38 -42.14 -27.69
CA LEU A 674 39.85 -41.71 -28.99
C LEU A 674 38.72 -40.67 -28.86
N CYS A 675 37.71 -40.94 -28.01
CA CYS A 675 36.63 -39.99 -27.77
C CYS A 675 37.15 -38.66 -27.20
N LEU A 676 38.15 -38.72 -26.30
CA LEU A 676 38.75 -37.54 -25.71
C LEU A 676 39.50 -36.69 -26.76
N MET A 677 40.26 -37.34 -27.65
CA MET A 677 40.96 -36.67 -28.76
C MET A 677 40.00 -35.99 -29.73
N GLU A 678 38.89 -36.65 -30.07
CA GLU A 678 37.85 -36.06 -30.91
C GLU A 678 37.17 -34.87 -30.23
N ALA A 679 36.83 -35.01 -28.93
CA ALA A 679 36.28 -33.93 -28.13
C ALA A 679 37.22 -32.70 -28.14
N PHE A 680 38.53 -32.89 -27.95
CA PHE A 680 39.52 -31.81 -28.00
C PHE A 680 39.56 -31.11 -29.36
N LYS A 681 39.52 -31.88 -30.45
CA LYS A 681 39.53 -31.34 -31.81
C LYS A 681 38.31 -30.46 -32.07
N LEU A 682 37.12 -30.96 -31.74
CA LEU A 682 35.86 -30.24 -31.92
C LEU A 682 35.75 -29.03 -30.99
N PHE A 683 36.24 -29.14 -29.76
CA PHE A 683 36.28 -28.04 -28.80
C PHE A 683 37.16 -26.86 -29.27
N LYS A 684 38.33 -27.16 -29.89
CA LYS A 684 39.17 -26.11 -30.49
C LYS A 684 38.47 -25.41 -31.66
N GLN A 685 37.67 -26.14 -32.44
CA GLN A 685 36.88 -25.59 -33.54
C GLN A 685 35.72 -24.73 -33.02
N SER A 686 35.00 -25.19 -31.99
CA SER A 686 33.88 -24.44 -31.40
C SER A 686 34.33 -23.11 -30.80
N LYS A 687 35.49 -23.06 -30.11
CA LYS A 687 36.06 -21.79 -29.60
C LYS A 687 36.26 -20.73 -30.69
N LYS A 688 36.73 -21.11 -31.88
CA LYS A 688 36.92 -20.18 -33.01
C LYS A 688 35.59 -19.62 -33.51
N LEU A 689 34.57 -20.47 -33.60
CA LEU A 689 33.22 -20.10 -34.02
C LEU A 689 32.50 -19.23 -32.98
N VAL A 690 32.58 -19.57 -31.69
CA VAL A 690 31.98 -18.79 -30.60
C VAL A 690 32.61 -17.40 -30.47
N VAL A 691 33.92 -17.26 -30.69
CA VAL A 691 34.57 -15.93 -30.73
C VAL A 691 34.06 -15.12 -31.92
N ALA A 692 33.91 -15.73 -33.10
CA ALA A 692 33.34 -15.06 -34.27
C ALA A 692 31.88 -14.63 -34.04
N GLU A 693 31.09 -15.46 -33.38
CA GLU A 693 29.68 -15.20 -33.08
C GLU A 693 29.47 -14.16 -31.98
N LYS A 694 30.30 -14.16 -30.92
CA LYS A 694 30.33 -13.07 -29.92
C LYS A 694 30.71 -11.74 -30.56
N LYS A 695 31.67 -11.73 -31.48
CA LYS A 695 32.06 -10.52 -32.23
C LYS A 695 30.91 -10.02 -33.11
N ARG A 696 30.16 -10.94 -33.74
CA ARG A 696 28.97 -10.63 -34.54
C ARG A 696 27.79 -10.12 -33.69
N LYS A 697 27.52 -10.71 -32.52
CA LYS A 697 26.52 -10.21 -31.56
C LYS A 697 26.89 -8.84 -30.97
N ALA A 698 28.16 -8.63 -30.62
CA ALA A 698 28.63 -7.33 -30.14
C ALA A 698 28.50 -6.22 -31.19
N LEU A 699 28.74 -6.54 -32.48
CA LEU A 699 28.50 -5.63 -33.60
C LEU A 699 27.00 -5.35 -33.79
N ALA A 700 26.13 -6.35 -33.61
CA ALA A 700 24.67 -6.18 -33.68
C ALA A 700 24.13 -5.34 -32.51
N ASP A 701 24.60 -5.56 -31.28
CA ASP A 701 24.23 -4.77 -30.11
C ASP A 701 24.74 -3.32 -30.20
N ALA A 702 25.95 -3.11 -30.74
CA ALA A 702 26.48 -1.78 -31.00
C ALA A 702 25.67 -1.03 -32.08
N ALA A 703 25.24 -1.72 -33.14
CA ALA A 703 24.36 -1.17 -34.16
C ALA A 703 22.96 -0.84 -33.60
N TYR A 704 22.43 -1.69 -32.71
CA TYR A 704 21.15 -1.46 -32.04
C TYR A 704 21.20 -0.27 -31.08
N ARG A 705 22.25 -0.15 -30.25
CA ARG A 705 22.45 1.00 -29.36
C ARG A 705 22.64 2.30 -30.13
N LYS A 706 23.36 2.27 -31.25
CA LYS A 706 23.53 3.44 -32.13
C LYS A 706 22.18 3.90 -32.70
N LYS A 707 21.32 2.97 -33.13
CA LYS A 707 19.98 3.27 -33.64
C LYS A 707 19.02 3.78 -32.56
N ALA A 708 19.15 3.30 -31.32
CA ALA A 708 18.40 3.80 -30.16
C ALA A 708 18.83 5.22 -29.73
N LEU A 709 20.12 5.55 -29.86
CA LEU A 709 20.67 6.89 -29.63
C LEU A 709 20.30 7.91 -30.72
N GLU A 710 20.12 7.46 -31.96
CA GLU A 710 19.61 8.29 -33.06
C GLU A 710 18.11 8.61 -32.91
N LEU A 711 17.33 7.70 -32.29
CA LEU A 711 15.90 7.90 -32.01
C LEU A 711 15.61 8.79 -30.78
N THR A 712 16.58 8.97 -29.89
CA THR A 712 16.45 9.81 -28.67
C THR A 712 16.94 11.25 -28.86
N ARG A 713 17.25 11.67 -30.11
CA ARG A 713 17.73 13.01 -30.47
C ARG A 713 16.63 14.02 -30.86
N PHE A 714 15.37 13.71 -30.60
CA PHE A 714 14.30 14.70 -30.64
C PHE A 714 14.01 15.17 -29.21
N GLU A 715 14.83 16.11 -28.75
CA GLU A 715 14.46 17.11 -27.74
C GLU A 715 14.00 18.39 -28.46
#